data_AF-A0A1M7PFV6-F1
#
_entry.id   AF-A0A1M7PFV6-F1
#
_cell.length_a   1.000
_cell.length_b   1.000
_cell.length_c   1.000
_cell.angle_alpha   90.00
_cell.angle_beta   90.00
_cell.angle_gamma   90.00
#
_symmetry.space_group_name_H-M   'P 1'
#
loop_
_entity.id
_entity.type
_entity.pdbx_description
1 polymer ?
#
loop_
_entity_poly.entity_id
_entity_poly.type
_entity_poly.pdbx_seq_one_letter_code
_entity_poly.pdbx_strand_id
1 'polypeptide(L)'
;MKPTTGVLLLLVTISCFCVLTPTMAATFVVTSKADSGPGTLRDAITKANSNGTAAKDYIYFNLPGTQPTDVTITLLNDLPGLTSNIAVDASTQTAPLLGASGARVFLYRQVTGAPATYYALRIDNAQQVEIYGLAIKNTLNSTIEGHGIELSGTCSDITIGGPGKGNVINGYKYCIYGDSGNFDPKTISKLVIQSNIIGFEEDGVTATAQLSSYQPILLTHLNGVTLGGNLPSLGNVIMGNYYGVSLRTETGDVVVSFNKIGTDVNGTGVMNFSIREEMLGIYGSTTGTVLISDNQVAGVSIHGIGILGLQNATFRILRNKIGTEITGQSVLGQRSSGVLITDCNQGVIGGALADKNIIAGCYDAPVTVVNAYRVTVSQNEMFCNNVTSLNQYPANSIQLENWYPTDGRPMPFVHVTACTATTLSGTATPNAKMEVFTPYRCSGGQKCDGRNYIETFFAGADGKWTYALKGRDGVILSATDAAGATSDYSNPVWSETVGLERDIIHTACGKSTGSIPNKLLYNATPFHWEDEAGNTVGTDTSLINVSAGKYRLVMYGGGCNKPECIVYSPFFEVKDETPLVKTTTAVITPATCGVNNGSINGLQLQGINLKFAWRNSANVLVGTGPTINNLAPDSYTLTITDTVNGCTAMGGPFVIKGVAAPVLDASGAVVKDAICSQPTGSITGLKVTGTGVVTYTWKDASQQVVGNAPDLLNMPAGVYTLSFTDESFCPALPSAPFTIAAPGVINIDQNAVVIKEASCAVDDGGVTGLQATNAETVRWVDQNGLTVGNSLDLTNVPAGAYILQISNTTGCSATANFTVPKHKPVPMYVGQINTQNPVCNLQNGSVTGLVVVGGTPATYKWFDQSGTLITQNKDLTNVGDGTYRLYITDIEQCEQLVSTVSLKTPDLPVIDDKLAYVIDDVCNTTSGMITGISVAGKQPISYAWLNEDSTVVSTSLRADGLPGGDYTLQVTDGYGCIVNSRPFPVLMVDILLLAPAAKDVTIMKGMTTEIKVNDKRIGIYTLFKPGTEWSENNDSGLFRIPGITETTTFGMTYQFGDCVSPTTTLTVHVIDAIKVVAPTAFSPNGDGHNDIFKPKGYGLASYNLFTVMDRWGNVVFSTKSIEAGWDGTFRGKKVEAGGYVWMIQGIDILGHPVQEKGAVLVVY
;
A
#
# COMPACT_ATOMS: atom_id res chain seq x y z
N MET A 1 21.47 88.27 -3.97
CA MET A 1 20.72 89.44 -3.43
C MET A 1 20.65 89.31 -1.90
N LYS A 2 20.40 90.39 -1.16
CA LYS A 2 19.97 90.36 0.28
C LYS A 2 18.46 90.01 0.35
N PRO A 3 17.83 89.74 1.52
CA PRO A 3 18.33 89.65 2.91
C PRO A 3 18.40 88.16 3.38
N THR A 4 18.08 87.63 4.60
CA THR A 4 17.41 88.12 5.83
C THR A 4 17.78 87.30 7.09
N THR A 5 17.52 87.89 8.26
CA THR A 5 17.47 87.34 9.65
C THR A 5 16.25 86.42 9.90
N GLY A 6 16.15 85.60 10.97
CA GLY A 6 16.95 85.33 12.19
C GLY A 6 16.41 84.02 12.85
N VAL A 7 16.69 83.60 14.10
CA VAL A 7 17.35 84.18 15.29
C VAL A 7 18.16 83.05 15.98
N LEU A 8 19.25 83.40 16.68
CA LEU A 8 20.05 82.47 17.48
C LEU A 8 19.49 82.35 18.91
N LEU A 9 19.29 81.13 19.42
CA LEU A 9 19.10 80.88 20.86
C LEU A 9 20.03 79.76 21.33
N LEU A 10 20.71 80.00 22.45
CA LEU A 10 21.73 79.11 23.02
C LEU A 10 21.08 78.09 23.97
N LEU A 11 21.30 76.80 23.78
CA LEU A 11 20.96 75.78 24.79
C LEU A 11 22.03 74.69 24.86
N VAL A 12 22.44 74.40 26.09
CA VAL A 12 23.63 73.59 26.44
C VAL A 12 23.48 72.15 25.98
N THR A 13 24.40 71.67 25.15
CA THR A 13 24.60 70.24 24.90
C THR A 13 25.22 69.59 26.14
N ILE A 14 24.38 69.12 27.06
CA ILE A 14 24.81 68.24 28.14
C ILE A 14 25.33 66.95 27.49
N SER A 15 26.64 66.76 27.51
CA SER A 15 27.27 65.52 27.05
C SER A 15 26.99 64.42 28.07
N CYS A 16 25.81 63.82 27.95
CA CYS A 16 25.42 62.69 28.80
C CYS A 16 26.30 61.50 28.45
N PHE A 17 27.28 61.22 29.29
CA PHE A 17 28.03 59.97 29.27
C PHE A 17 27.05 58.84 29.67
N CYS A 18 26.31 58.33 28.68
CA CYS A 18 25.64 57.05 28.81
C CYS A 18 26.71 55.99 29.06
N VAL A 19 26.86 55.60 30.33
CA VAL A 19 27.72 54.49 30.73
C VAL A 19 27.16 53.25 30.05
N LEU A 20 27.86 52.77 29.03
CA LEU A 20 27.63 51.46 28.42
C LEU A 20 28.05 50.38 29.43
N THR A 21 27.23 50.19 30.45
CA THR A 21 27.25 48.96 31.24
C THR A 21 26.97 47.80 30.27
N PRO A 22 27.82 46.78 30.16
CA PRO A 22 27.49 45.61 29.37
C PRO A 22 26.22 45.00 29.95
N THR A 23 25.18 44.87 29.12
CA THR A 23 23.94 44.19 29.51
C THR A 23 24.26 42.72 29.76
N MET A 24 24.29 42.35 31.04
CA MET A 24 24.49 40.95 31.42
C MET A 24 23.25 40.14 31.09
N ALA A 25 23.45 38.86 30.75
CA ALA A 25 22.40 37.88 30.53
C ALA A 25 21.37 37.91 31.67
N ALA A 26 20.11 38.15 31.33
CA ALA A 26 18.99 38.14 32.26
C ALA A 26 18.38 36.74 32.37
N THR A 27 17.68 36.49 33.48
CA THR A 27 16.84 35.30 33.65
C THR A 27 15.43 35.73 34.02
N PHE A 28 14.47 35.42 33.16
CA PHE A 28 13.05 35.66 33.36
C PHE A 28 12.38 34.34 33.75
N VAL A 29 11.60 34.35 34.85
CA VAL A 29 10.93 33.14 35.34
C VAL A 29 9.43 33.24 35.08
N VAL A 30 8.89 32.28 34.32
CA VAL A 30 7.47 32.12 34.05
C VAL A 30 6.81 31.46 35.28
N THR A 31 5.91 32.19 35.92
CA THR A 31 5.21 31.80 37.16
C THR A 31 3.68 31.81 37.02
N SER A 32 3.17 32.26 35.87
CA SER A 32 1.74 32.32 35.55
C SER A 32 1.41 31.57 34.27
N LYS A 33 0.34 30.77 34.29
CA LYS A 33 -0.16 30.00 33.14
C LYS A 33 -1.19 30.74 32.27
N ALA A 34 -1.40 32.03 32.50
CA ALA A 34 -2.28 32.87 31.69
C ALA A 34 -1.63 33.22 30.33
N ASP A 35 -2.47 33.53 29.32
CA ASP A 35 -2.03 33.96 27.98
C ASP A 35 -1.26 35.30 28.01
N SER A 36 -1.57 36.19 28.96
CA SER A 36 -0.96 37.52 29.07
C SER A 36 -0.98 38.08 30.51
N GLY A 37 -0.18 39.12 30.73
CA GLY A 37 0.02 39.75 32.04
C GLY A 37 1.35 39.38 32.71
N PRO A 38 1.69 40.01 33.86
CA PRO A 38 2.98 39.80 34.52
C PRO A 38 3.26 38.33 34.89
N GLY A 39 4.50 37.88 34.68
CA GLY A 39 4.94 36.51 35.02
C GLY A 39 4.48 35.42 34.05
N THR A 40 3.81 35.78 32.95
CA THR A 40 3.46 34.85 31.87
C THR A 40 4.61 34.66 30.88
N LEU A 41 4.57 33.61 30.07
CA LEU A 41 5.53 33.39 28.98
C LEU A 41 5.55 34.57 27.99
N ARG A 42 4.39 35.19 27.71
CA ARG A 42 4.28 36.39 26.86
C ARG A 42 5.04 37.58 27.44
N ASP A 43 4.93 37.81 28.75
CA ASP A 43 5.66 38.85 29.48
C ASP A 43 7.18 38.58 29.53
N ALA A 44 7.59 37.34 29.75
CA ALA A 44 8.99 36.93 29.73
C ALA A 44 9.65 37.13 28.35
N ILE A 45 9.00 36.69 27.26
CA ILE A 45 9.48 36.89 25.89
C ILE A 45 9.58 38.38 25.56
N THR A 46 8.56 39.18 25.91
CA THR A 46 8.55 40.63 25.62
C THR A 46 9.73 41.33 26.29
N LYS A 47 10.11 40.91 27.50
CA LYS A 47 11.27 41.45 28.23
C LYS A 47 12.60 40.99 27.63
N ALA A 48 12.76 39.71 27.32
CA ALA A 48 13.98 39.18 26.70
C ALA A 48 14.26 39.78 25.31
N ASN A 49 13.21 39.99 24.50
CA ASN A 49 13.32 40.74 23.24
C ASN A 49 13.83 42.17 23.47
N SER A 50 13.41 42.84 24.55
CA SER A 50 13.79 44.24 24.84
C SER A 50 15.25 44.43 25.28
N ASN A 51 15.94 43.36 25.72
CA ASN A 51 17.37 43.40 26.05
C ASN A 51 18.28 43.34 24.81
N GLY A 52 17.75 42.92 23.65
CA GLY A 52 18.51 42.82 22.40
C GLY A 52 19.54 41.69 22.37
N THR A 53 20.43 41.71 21.38
CA THR A 53 21.32 40.57 21.01
C THR A 53 22.72 40.62 21.64
N ALA A 54 22.94 41.46 22.65
CA ALA A 54 24.26 41.68 23.26
C ALA A 54 24.73 40.54 24.19
N ALA A 55 23.79 39.83 24.80
CA ALA A 55 23.98 38.63 25.60
C ALA A 55 22.85 37.64 25.31
N LYS A 56 22.99 36.38 25.74
CA LYS A 56 21.90 35.39 25.68
C LYS A 56 21.08 35.45 26.96
N ASP A 57 19.79 35.73 26.84
CA ASP A 57 18.83 35.71 27.94
C ASP A 57 18.22 34.32 28.13
N TYR A 58 17.75 34.05 29.35
CA TYR A 58 17.17 32.76 29.74
C TYR A 58 15.71 32.95 30.18
N ILE A 59 14.80 32.15 29.63
CA ILE A 59 13.41 32.05 30.05
C ILE A 59 13.22 30.68 30.70
N TYR A 60 13.09 30.68 32.03
CA TYR A 60 12.90 29.49 32.86
C TYR A 60 11.46 29.41 33.37
N PHE A 61 11.05 28.23 33.83
CA PHE A 61 9.67 27.96 34.24
C PHE A 61 9.64 27.50 35.70
N ASN A 62 8.72 28.10 36.47
CA ASN A 62 8.39 27.73 37.85
C ASN A 62 6.89 27.98 38.08
N LEU A 63 6.07 27.27 37.29
CA LEU A 63 4.61 27.29 37.38
C LEU A 63 4.15 26.59 38.67
N PRO A 64 3.12 27.11 39.37
CA PRO A 64 2.66 26.56 40.64
C PRO A 64 1.84 25.28 40.43
N GLY A 65 2.35 24.16 40.96
CA GLY A 65 1.72 22.84 40.93
C GLY A 65 2.58 21.79 40.23
N THR A 66 2.06 20.58 40.08
CA THR A 66 2.79 19.42 39.54
C THR A 66 1.95 18.49 38.67
N GLN A 67 0.64 18.69 38.59
CA GLN A 67 -0.21 17.95 37.65
C GLN A 67 -0.05 18.51 36.22
N PRO A 68 -0.32 17.71 35.17
CA PRO A 68 -0.38 18.19 33.79
C PRO A 68 -1.14 19.51 33.63
N THR A 69 -2.31 19.63 34.26
CA THR A 69 -3.17 20.84 34.25
C THR A 69 -2.58 22.06 34.95
N ASP A 70 -1.57 21.87 35.81
CA ASP A 70 -0.89 22.96 36.52
C ASP A 70 0.17 23.61 35.62
N VAL A 71 0.85 22.77 34.82
CA VAL A 71 1.91 23.15 33.89
C VAL A 71 1.43 23.37 32.45
N THR A 72 0.12 23.49 32.21
CA THR A 72 -0.45 23.88 30.91
C THR A 72 -0.65 25.40 30.81
N ILE A 73 0.06 26.01 29.86
CA ILE A 73 -0.18 27.38 29.39
C ILE A 73 -1.07 27.32 28.15
N THR A 74 -2.25 27.94 28.22
CA THR A 74 -3.20 28.02 27.09
C THR A 74 -3.00 29.33 26.34
N LEU A 75 -2.59 29.25 25.07
CA LEU A 75 -2.41 30.39 24.17
C LEU A 75 -3.69 30.68 23.40
N LEU A 76 -4.30 31.83 23.68
CA LEU A 76 -5.48 32.34 22.94
C LEU A 76 -5.05 33.10 21.67
N ASN A 77 -3.89 33.76 21.74
CA ASN A 77 -3.26 34.48 20.63
C ASN A 77 -1.84 33.97 20.44
N ASP A 78 -1.29 34.11 19.25
CA ASP A 78 0.09 33.71 18.94
C ASP A 78 1.08 34.48 19.83
N LEU A 79 2.18 33.85 20.25
CA LEU A 79 3.18 34.51 21.10
C LEU A 79 3.96 35.59 20.32
N PRO A 80 4.57 36.58 21.01
CA PRO A 80 5.51 37.49 20.36
C PRO A 80 6.67 36.66 19.80
N GLY A 81 7.14 37.01 18.60
CA GLY A 81 8.30 36.33 18.00
C GLY A 81 9.54 36.48 18.88
N LEU A 82 10.38 35.45 18.93
CA LEU A 82 11.71 35.51 19.55
C LEU A 82 12.63 36.29 18.59
N THR A 83 13.03 37.50 18.98
CA THR A 83 13.79 38.45 18.13
C THR A 83 15.18 38.79 18.67
N SER A 84 15.57 38.24 19.83
CA SER A 84 16.91 38.36 20.42
C SER A 84 17.54 36.99 20.72
N ASN A 85 18.73 36.97 21.32
CA ASN A 85 19.40 35.73 21.70
C ASN A 85 18.72 35.15 22.95
N ILE A 86 17.84 34.16 22.82
CA ILE A 86 16.99 33.66 23.93
C ILE A 86 17.07 32.13 24.05
N ALA A 87 17.33 31.62 25.25
CA ALA A 87 17.10 30.23 25.61
C ALA A 87 15.77 30.08 26.38
N VAL A 88 14.76 29.47 25.75
CA VAL A 88 13.49 29.08 26.38
C VAL A 88 13.65 27.65 26.91
N ASP A 89 13.87 27.50 28.21
CA ASP A 89 14.12 26.19 28.83
C ASP A 89 13.05 25.83 29.87
N ALA A 90 12.03 25.12 29.40
CA ALA A 90 10.95 24.58 30.23
C ALA A 90 11.34 23.31 31.00
N SER A 91 12.52 22.72 30.74
CA SER A 91 13.00 21.58 31.54
C SER A 91 13.42 21.97 32.97
N THR A 92 13.52 23.28 33.23
CA THR A 92 13.69 23.86 34.57
C THR A 92 12.47 23.72 35.49
N GLN A 93 11.28 23.46 34.93
CA GLN A 93 10.06 23.21 35.70
C GLN A 93 10.24 21.93 36.56
N THR A 94 9.89 21.99 37.84
CA THR A 94 10.12 20.88 38.78
C THR A 94 9.04 19.77 38.75
N ALA A 95 8.03 19.92 37.90
CA ALA A 95 6.97 18.93 37.67
C ALA A 95 7.49 17.65 36.98
N PRO A 96 6.75 16.53 37.03
CA PRO A 96 7.09 15.28 36.34
C PRO A 96 7.26 15.45 34.82
N LEU A 97 7.90 14.47 34.18
CA LEU A 97 8.06 14.45 32.73
C LEU A 97 6.73 14.21 32.02
N LEU A 98 6.51 14.99 30.97
CA LEU A 98 5.47 14.79 29.97
C LEU A 98 5.98 13.77 28.95
N GLY A 99 5.99 12.50 29.39
CA GLY A 99 6.46 11.35 28.64
C GLY A 99 7.94 11.36 28.25
N ALA A 100 8.24 10.83 27.06
CA ALA A 100 9.56 10.28 26.74
C ALA A 100 10.59 11.31 26.24
N SER A 101 10.19 12.52 25.84
CA SER A 101 11.14 13.51 25.27
C SER A 101 11.95 14.29 26.33
N GLY A 102 11.45 14.37 27.57
CA GLY A 102 11.98 15.28 28.60
C GLY A 102 11.22 16.60 28.74
N ALA A 103 10.06 16.73 28.08
CA ALA A 103 9.17 17.88 28.23
C ALA A 103 8.55 17.96 29.64
N ARG A 104 8.21 19.18 30.10
CA ARG A 104 7.66 19.44 31.45
C ARG A 104 6.59 20.54 31.53
N VAL A 105 6.37 21.29 30.44
CA VAL A 105 5.35 22.35 30.37
C VAL A 105 4.56 22.18 29.07
N PHE A 106 3.24 22.12 29.14
CA PHE A 106 2.39 22.14 27.96
C PHE A 106 2.22 23.57 27.44
N LEU A 107 2.47 23.77 26.15
CA LEU A 107 2.16 25.00 25.43
C LEU A 107 1.02 24.71 24.45
N TYR A 108 -0.20 24.98 24.88
CA TYR A 108 -1.42 24.52 24.21
C TYR A 108 -2.09 25.68 23.46
N ARG A 109 -2.07 25.65 22.13
CA ARG A 109 -2.73 26.67 21.29
C ARG A 109 -4.22 26.37 21.20
N GLN A 110 -5.05 27.27 21.74
CA GLN A 110 -6.49 27.27 21.56
C GLN A 110 -6.85 28.34 20.52
N VAL A 111 -7.01 27.92 19.26
CA VAL A 111 -7.38 28.81 18.16
C VAL A 111 -8.88 29.15 18.24
N THR A 112 -9.21 30.44 18.33
CA THR A 112 -10.59 30.94 18.31
C THR A 112 -10.78 31.91 17.14
N GLY A 113 -11.66 31.55 16.20
CA GLY A 113 -11.84 32.26 14.93
C GLY A 113 -11.13 31.55 13.76
N ALA A 114 -11.09 32.21 12.60
CA ALA A 114 -10.52 31.65 11.36
C ALA A 114 -9.38 32.55 10.85
N PRO A 115 -8.18 32.51 11.47
CA PRO A 115 -6.97 33.09 10.87
C PRO A 115 -6.56 32.28 9.62
N ALA A 116 -5.75 32.86 8.74
CA ALA A 116 -5.21 32.15 7.58
C ALA A 116 -4.03 31.24 7.95
N THR A 117 -3.18 31.70 8.87
CA THR A 117 -2.04 31.00 9.47
C THR A 117 -1.99 31.29 10.98
N TYR A 118 -1.41 30.40 11.78
CA TYR A 118 -1.18 30.61 13.22
C TYR A 118 0.05 29.84 13.72
N TYR A 119 0.68 30.30 14.80
CA TYR A 119 1.82 29.62 15.41
C TYR A 119 1.82 29.63 16.95
N ALA A 120 2.44 28.61 17.56
CA ALA A 120 2.68 28.59 19.01
C ALA A 120 3.97 29.33 19.38
N LEU A 121 5.08 29.03 18.70
CA LEU A 121 6.33 29.78 18.77
C LEU A 121 6.80 30.19 17.38
N ARG A 122 7.42 31.36 17.29
CA ARG A 122 8.06 31.88 16.07
C ARG A 122 9.40 32.49 16.43
N ILE A 123 10.44 32.13 15.69
CA ILE A 123 11.76 32.74 15.70
C ILE A 123 11.79 33.71 14.53
N ASP A 124 12.02 35.00 14.77
CA ASP A 124 11.89 36.04 13.75
C ASP A 124 13.17 36.87 13.66
N ASN A 125 13.92 36.67 12.57
CA ASN A 125 15.20 37.33 12.28
C ASN A 125 16.25 37.27 13.43
N ALA A 126 16.19 36.21 14.25
CA ALA A 126 17.00 36.05 15.46
C ALA A 126 18.16 35.05 15.30
N GLN A 127 19.10 35.10 16.25
CA GLN A 127 20.25 34.20 16.32
C GLN A 127 20.42 33.63 17.74
N GLN A 128 21.17 32.54 17.89
CA GLN A 128 21.49 31.94 19.18
C GLN A 128 20.27 31.54 20.03
N VAL A 129 19.15 31.20 19.39
CA VAL A 129 17.89 30.84 20.05
C VAL A 129 17.88 29.35 20.38
N GLU A 130 17.49 29.01 21.62
CA GLU A 130 17.41 27.64 22.10
C GLU A 130 16.00 27.35 22.66
N ILE A 131 15.42 26.18 22.36
CA ILE A 131 14.06 25.80 22.80
C ILE A 131 14.08 24.38 23.38
N TYR A 132 13.72 24.23 24.66
CA TYR A 132 13.79 22.96 25.39
C TYR A 132 12.57 22.71 26.28
N GLY A 133 12.24 21.43 26.47
CA GLY A 133 11.33 20.96 27.51
C GLY A 133 9.84 21.30 27.32
N LEU A 134 9.42 21.76 26.14
CA LEU A 134 8.02 22.13 25.87
C LEU A 134 7.25 20.96 25.22
N ALA A 135 5.99 20.77 25.63
CA ALA A 135 5.00 19.95 24.95
C ALA A 135 4.02 20.86 24.20
N ILE A 136 4.35 21.18 22.95
CA ILE A 136 3.67 22.16 22.10
C ILE A 136 2.51 21.45 21.36
N LYS A 137 1.26 21.85 21.65
CA LYS A 137 0.04 21.16 21.20
C LYS A 137 -1.01 22.08 20.63
N ASN A 138 -1.93 21.50 19.85
CA ASN A 138 -3.15 22.11 19.33
C ASN A 138 -4.23 21.01 19.19
N THR A 139 -5.51 21.37 19.28
CA THR A 139 -6.66 20.44 19.14
C THR A 139 -7.55 20.70 17.93
N LEU A 140 -7.24 21.70 17.09
CA LEU A 140 -8.00 21.90 15.86
C LEU A 140 -7.65 20.86 14.79
N ASN A 141 -8.53 19.89 14.61
CA ASN A 141 -8.67 19.13 13.37
C ASN A 141 -9.26 20.03 12.26
N SER A 142 -8.48 21.02 11.81
CA SER A 142 -8.89 22.05 10.86
C SER A 142 -7.96 22.13 9.66
N THR A 143 -8.50 22.53 8.51
CA THR A 143 -7.74 22.77 7.28
C THR A 143 -6.91 24.08 7.30
N ILE A 144 -6.81 24.75 8.45
CA ILE A 144 -6.05 26.00 8.59
C ILE A 144 -4.56 25.66 8.84
N GLU A 145 -3.69 26.37 8.14
CA GLU A 145 -2.24 26.21 8.25
C GLU A 145 -1.74 26.66 9.63
N GLY A 146 -1.09 25.75 10.36
CA GLY A 146 -0.64 25.97 11.72
C GLY A 146 0.77 25.44 11.95
N HIS A 147 1.60 26.23 12.64
CA HIS A 147 3.02 25.93 12.91
C HIS A 147 3.30 25.74 14.40
N GLY A 148 3.98 24.64 14.77
CA GLY A 148 4.42 24.42 16.15
C GLY A 148 5.54 25.38 16.54
N ILE A 149 6.66 25.28 15.82
CA ILE A 149 7.76 26.25 15.83
C ILE A 149 7.98 26.74 14.40
N GLU A 150 7.83 28.04 14.16
CA GLU A 150 8.17 28.71 12.91
C GLU A 150 9.55 29.36 12.97
N LEU A 151 10.36 29.21 11.92
CA LEU A 151 11.56 30.00 11.65
C LEU A 151 11.26 30.97 10.50
N SER A 152 11.45 32.26 10.74
CA SER A 152 10.97 33.35 9.90
C SER A 152 12.05 34.40 9.66
N GLY A 153 12.32 34.75 8.40
CA GLY A 153 13.41 35.65 8.05
C GLY A 153 14.79 34.97 8.09
N THR A 154 15.83 35.72 8.45
CA THR A 154 17.20 35.18 8.56
C THR A 154 17.46 34.65 9.96
N CYS A 155 17.65 33.34 10.10
CA CYS A 155 17.91 32.69 11.39
C CYS A 155 19.30 32.05 11.42
N SER A 156 20.00 32.11 12.57
CA SER A 156 21.31 31.47 12.70
C SER A 156 21.60 30.90 14.10
N ASP A 157 22.29 29.77 14.17
CA ASP A 157 22.75 29.16 15.44
C ASP A 157 21.54 28.82 16.36
N ILE A 158 20.63 28.01 15.83
CA ILE A 158 19.32 27.72 16.45
C ILE A 158 19.30 26.27 16.95
N THR A 159 18.91 26.02 18.20
CA THR A 159 18.82 24.66 18.77
C THR A 159 17.41 24.36 19.28
N ILE A 160 16.79 23.31 18.74
CA ILE A 160 15.48 22.80 19.17
C ILE A 160 15.68 21.42 19.80
N GLY A 161 15.53 21.34 21.12
CA GLY A 161 15.65 20.13 21.92
C GLY A 161 17.10 19.75 22.30
N GLY A 162 17.22 18.80 23.22
CA GLY A 162 18.50 18.29 23.72
C GLY A 162 18.31 17.12 24.70
N PRO A 163 19.36 16.31 24.99
CA PRO A 163 19.22 15.11 25.81
C PRO A 163 18.61 15.37 27.19
N GLY A 164 17.51 14.68 27.51
CA GLY A 164 16.75 14.85 28.76
C GLY A 164 15.92 16.13 28.85
N LYS A 165 15.91 16.96 27.80
CA LYS A 165 15.13 18.22 27.69
C LYS A 165 14.59 18.47 26.27
N GLY A 166 14.24 17.41 25.56
CA GLY A 166 13.60 17.48 24.25
C GLY A 166 12.19 18.07 24.34
N ASN A 167 11.65 18.44 23.17
CA ASN A 167 10.29 18.93 23.04
C ASN A 167 9.37 17.84 22.48
N VAL A 168 8.10 17.85 22.87
CA VAL A 168 7.02 17.16 22.17
C VAL A 168 6.31 18.20 21.30
N ILE A 169 6.07 17.94 20.01
CA ILE A 169 5.42 18.90 19.11
C ILE A 169 4.38 18.17 18.25
N ASN A 170 3.09 18.47 18.42
CA ASN A 170 2.00 17.79 17.70
C ASN A 170 0.74 18.65 17.48
N GLY A 171 -0.19 18.17 16.64
CA GLY A 171 -1.45 18.86 16.34
C GLY A 171 -1.35 20.04 15.36
N TYR A 172 -0.20 20.24 14.70
CA TYR A 172 0.03 21.30 13.71
C TYR A 172 0.16 20.73 12.30
N LYS A 173 -0.13 21.51 11.24
CA LYS A 173 0.16 21.08 9.86
C LYS A 173 1.66 20.88 9.67
N TYR A 174 2.44 21.80 10.23
CA TYR A 174 3.90 21.73 10.32
C TYR A 174 4.31 21.83 11.79
N CYS A 175 5.01 20.83 12.33
CA CYS A 175 5.47 20.90 13.72
C CYS A 175 6.74 21.76 13.83
N ILE A 176 7.65 21.66 12.88
CA ILE A 176 8.71 22.65 12.65
C ILE A 176 8.61 23.14 11.21
N TYR A 177 8.42 24.44 11.04
CA TYR A 177 8.31 25.13 9.74
C TYR A 177 9.43 26.15 9.58
N GLY A 178 9.98 26.28 8.38
CA GLY A 178 10.85 27.38 8.02
C GLY A 178 10.79 27.66 6.54
N ASP A 179 10.24 28.81 6.17
CA ASP A 179 10.27 29.32 4.80
C ASP A 179 10.53 30.82 4.76
N SER A 180 11.48 31.21 3.91
CA SER A 180 11.84 32.60 3.64
C SER A 180 11.08 33.21 2.46
N GLY A 181 10.43 32.38 1.64
CA GLY A 181 9.73 32.77 0.43
C GLY A 181 10.66 33.03 -0.77
N ASN A 182 10.13 32.84 -1.98
CA ASN A 182 10.92 32.68 -3.22
C ASN A 182 11.83 33.85 -3.68
N PHE A 183 11.88 35.01 -3.01
CA PHE A 183 12.52 36.23 -3.53
C PHE A 183 13.12 37.18 -2.46
N ASP A 184 13.97 36.70 -1.56
CA ASP A 184 14.82 37.53 -0.68
C ASP A 184 15.98 36.68 -0.10
N PRO A 185 17.20 37.20 0.18
CA PRO A 185 18.33 36.39 0.64
C PRO A 185 18.27 36.09 2.15
N LYS A 186 17.13 35.54 2.59
CA LYS A 186 16.86 35.09 3.95
C LYS A 186 17.23 33.61 4.06
N THR A 187 18.12 33.28 4.99
CA THR A 187 18.67 31.93 5.15
C THR A 187 18.51 31.43 6.59
N ILE A 188 18.32 30.12 6.73
CA ILE A 188 18.29 29.42 8.03
C ILE A 188 19.60 28.65 8.16
N SER A 189 20.47 29.06 9.09
CA SER A 189 21.85 28.56 9.16
C SER A 189 22.22 27.95 10.52
N LYS A 190 23.06 26.91 10.51
CA LYS A 190 23.46 26.17 11.72
C LYS A 190 22.26 25.76 12.60
N LEU A 191 21.22 25.21 11.96
CA LEU A 191 20.04 24.73 12.67
C LEU A 191 20.29 23.32 13.24
N VAL A 192 20.05 23.13 14.53
CA VAL A 192 20.10 21.84 15.23
C VAL A 192 18.71 21.48 15.74
N ILE A 193 18.22 20.29 15.39
CA ILE A 193 16.95 19.73 15.87
C ILE A 193 17.27 18.34 16.43
N GLN A 194 17.19 18.13 17.75
CA GLN A 194 17.71 16.95 18.43
C GLN A 194 16.86 16.53 19.65
N SER A 195 16.79 15.23 19.92
CA SER A 195 16.09 14.63 21.08
C SER A 195 14.58 14.90 21.19
N ASN A 196 13.91 15.39 20.13
CA ASN A 196 12.49 15.73 20.15
C ASN A 196 11.58 14.54 19.78
N ILE A 197 10.31 14.62 20.19
CA ILE A 197 9.21 13.79 19.70
C ILE A 197 8.29 14.67 18.86
N ILE A 198 8.05 14.29 17.60
CA ILE A 198 7.38 15.14 16.61
C ILE A 198 6.24 14.35 15.94
N GLY A 199 5.01 14.83 16.11
CA GLY A 199 3.78 14.26 15.53
C GLY A 199 3.11 13.13 16.33
N PHE A 200 3.80 12.59 17.32
CA PHE A 200 3.23 11.71 18.34
C PHE A 200 2.75 12.50 19.56
N GLU A 201 1.97 11.87 20.43
CA GLU A 201 1.76 12.30 21.81
C GLU A 201 3.04 12.10 22.68
N GLU A 202 2.96 12.46 23.96
CA GLU A 202 4.10 12.45 24.90
C GLU A 202 4.84 11.10 25.00
N ASP A 203 4.13 10.00 24.77
CA ASP A 203 4.68 8.65 24.84
C ASP A 203 5.66 8.32 23.69
N GLY A 204 5.61 9.06 22.57
CA GLY A 204 6.35 8.73 21.36
C GLY A 204 5.84 7.47 20.64
N VAL A 205 4.63 7.00 20.95
CA VAL A 205 4.02 5.78 20.39
C VAL A 205 2.64 6.09 19.80
N THR A 206 1.82 6.87 20.51
CA THR A 206 0.48 7.26 20.05
C THR A 206 0.58 8.35 18.99
N ALA A 207 0.22 8.01 17.75
CA ALA A 207 0.14 8.96 16.64
C ALA A 207 -1.03 9.94 16.80
N THR A 208 -0.82 11.22 16.47
CA THR A 208 -1.88 12.24 16.62
C THR A 208 -2.93 12.22 15.50
N ALA A 209 -4.14 12.68 15.83
CA ALA A 209 -5.29 12.68 14.92
C ALA A 209 -5.01 13.51 13.66
N GLN A 210 -5.33 12.95 12.48
CA GLN A 210 -4.71 13.38 11.23
C GLN A 210 -5.29 14.65 10.59
N LEU A 211 -4.40 15.55 10.17
CA LEU A 211 -4.66 16.50 9.09
C LEU A 211 -4.23 15.88 7.75
N SER A 212 -5.06 16.02 6.71
CA SER A 212 -4.88 15.40 5.38
C SER A 212 -3.70 15.94 4.54
N SER A 213 -2.87 16.81 5.10
CA SER A 213 -1.66 17.38 4.50
C SER A 213 -0.54 17.60 5.53
N TYR A 214 -0.53 16.81 6.61
CA TYR A 214 0.45 16.90 7.69
C TYR A 214 1.89 16.62 7.20
N GLN A 215 2.83 17.47 7.60
CA GLN A 215 4.25 17.36 7.30
C GLN A 215 5.05 17.79 8.54
N PRO A 216 5.65 16.86 9.31
CA PRO A 216 6.24 17.17 10.63
C PRO A 216 7.32 18.24 10.56
N ILE A 217 8.18 18.20 9.53
CA ILE A 217 9.27 19.15 9.31
C ILE A 217 9.29 19.55 7.83
N LEU A 218 9.11 20.85 7.56
CA LEU A 218 9.43 21.48 6.28
C LEU A 218 10.35 22.67 6.53
N LEU A 219 11.56 22.61 5.98
CA LEU A 219 12.58 23.64 6.11
C LEU A 219 13.16 23.98 4.75
N THR A 220 13.25 25.27 4.42
CA THR A 220 13.79 25.77 3.15
C THR A 220 14.95 26.75 3.34
N HIS A 221 15.68 27.05 2.26
CA HIS A 221 16.82 27.99 2.22
C HIS A 221 17.85 27.74 3.34
N LEU A 222 18.15 26.46 3.57
CA LEU A 222 19.06 26.00 4.61
C LEU A 222 20.53 26.21 4.21
N ASN A 223 21.30 26.78 5.14
CA ASN A 223 22.75 26.92 5.13
C ASN A 223 23.36 26.14 6.31
N GLY A 224 23.42 24.82 6.15
CA GLY A 224 23.86 23.88 7.17
C GLY A 224 22.79 23.52 8.21
N VAL A 225 22.55 22.22 8.39
CA VAL A 225 21.52 21.68 9.31
C VAL A 225 21.96 20.35 9.93
N THR A 226 21.65 20.15 11.21
CA THR A 226 21.80 18.88 11.93
C THR A 226 20.44 18.43 12.46
N LEU A 227 19.91 17.34 11.90
CA LEU A 227 18.74 16.64 12.41
C LEU A 227 19.20 15.39 13.16
N GLY A 228 19.06 15.40 14.48
CA GLY A 228 19.60 14.41 15.38
C GLY A 228 20.99 14.81 15.86
N GLY A 229 21.99 13.92 15.73
CA GLY A 229 23.37 14.27 16.06
C GLY A 229 24.34 13.11 15.91
N ASN A 230 25.49 13.16 16.60
CA ASN A 230 26.51 12.10 16.57
C ASN A 230 26.37 11.02 17.66
N LEU A 231 25.24 10.98 18.38
CA LEU A 231 24.95 10.04 19.46
C LEU A 231 23.47 9.62 19.43
N PRO A 232 23.12 8.37 19.83
CA PRO A 232 21.73 7.91 19.90
C PRO A 232 20.79 8.80 20.73
N SER A 233 21.29 9.42 21.81
CA SER A 233 20.51 10.33 22.66
C SER A 233 20.16 11.67 22.02
N LEU A 234 20.76 12.00 20.88
CA LEU A 234 20.46 13.19 20.08
C LEU A 234 19.39 12.92 19.02
N GLY A 235 19.09 11.65 18.71
CA GLY A 235 18.09 11.28 17.72
C GLY A 235 16.68 11.77 18.06
N ASN A 236 15.92 12.21 17.05
CA ASN A 236 14.50 12.55 17.18
C ASN A 236 13.61 11.34 16.84
N VAL A 237 12.37 11.37 17.31
CA VAL A 237 11.29 10.44 16.91
C VAL A 237 10.26 11.26 16.11
N ILE A 238 10.06 10.91 14.84
CA ILE A 238 9.33 11.74 13.88
C ILE A 238 8.24 10.93 13.16
N MET A 239 6.98 11.33 13.31
CA MET A 239 5.86 10.73 12.59
C MET A 239 5.91 11.08 11.10
N GLY A 240 6.32 10.13 10.26
CA GLY A 240 6.15 10.25 8.81
C GLY A 240 4.67 10.13 8.45
N ASN A 241 4.09 11.16 7.84
CA ASN A 241 2.71 11.16 7.33
C ASN A 241 2.75 11.65 5.87
N TYR A 242 1.75 12.41 5.39
CA TYR A 242 1.58 12.83 3.99
C TYR A 242 2.89 13.24 3.31
N TYR A 243 3.72 13.99 4.04
CA TYR A 243 5.18 14.02 3.89
C TYR A 243 5.85 13.57 5.21
N GLY A 244 7.11 13.13 5.13
CA GLY A 244 7.99 13.02 6.30
C GLY A 244 8.78 14.30 6.56
N VAL A 245 10.11 14.17 6.64
CA VAL A 245 11.04 15.30 6.79
C VAL A 245 11.44 15.81 5.41
N SER A 246 11.28 17.11 5.16
CA SER A 246 11.74 17.75 3.91
C SER A 246 12.71 18.89 4.21
N LEU A 247 13.97 18.72 3.78
CA LEU A 247 15.05 19.70 3.94
C LEU A 247 15.46 20.25 2.57
N ARG A 248 15.08 21.50 2.25
CA ARG A 248 15.49 22.19 1.02
C ARG A 248 16.69 23.09 1.31
N THR A 249 17.79 22.82 0.62
CA THR A 249 19.15 23.16 1.05
C THR A 249 19.92 23.86 -0.06
N GLU A 250 20.63 24.93 0.29
CA GLU A 250 21.38 25.78 -0.66
C GLU A 250 22.88 25.68 -0.44
N THR A 251 23.32 25.68 0.82
CA THR A 251 24.73 25.74 1.22
C THR A 251 24.96 25.01 2.55
N GLY A 252 26.23 24.85 2.94
CA GLY A 252 26.61 24.20 4.19
C GLY A 252 26.39 22.68 4.21
N ASP A 253 26.73 22.05 5.34
CA ASP A 253 26.65 20.59 5.54
C ASP A 253 25.29 20.16 6.10
N VAL A 254 24.76 19.05 5.58
CA VAL A 254 23.49 18.43 6.01
C VAL A 254 23.83 17.14 6.75
N VAL A 255 23.55 17.10 8.05
CA VAL A 255 23.74 15.90 8.89
C VAL A 255 22.39 15.42 9.39
N VAL A 256 22.00 14.20 9.03
CA VAL A 256 20.79 13.53 9.55
C VAL A 256 21.23 12.24 10.21
N SER A 257 21.17 12.12 11.54
CA SER A 257 21.70 10.94 12.22
C SER A 257 21.00 10.53 13.52
N PHE A 258 20.91 9.21 13.74
CA PHE A 258 20.23 8.53 14.87
C PHE A 258 18.71 8.77 15.01
N ASN A 259 18.03 9.34 14.01
CA ASN A 259 16.58 9.59 14.07
C ASN A 259 15.78 8.32 13.82
N LYS A 260 14.59 8.23 14.43
CA LYS A 260 13.51 7.30 14.04
C LYS A 260 12.46 8.07 13.24
N ILE A 261 12.20 7.66 12.00
CA ILE A 261 11.29 8.35 11.08
C ILE A 261 10.25 7.36 10.56
N GLY A 262 8.97 7.64 10.83
CA GLY A 262 7.82 6.78 10.50
C GLY A 262 7.57 5.61 11.45
N THR A 263 8.48 5.38 12.41
CA THR A 263 8.33 4.42 13.50
C THR A 263 8.15 5.12 14.84
N ASP A 264 7.62 4.38 15.82
CA ASP A 264 7.51 4.81 17.21
C ASP A 264 8.88 4.97 17.90
N VAL A 265 8.88 5.48 19.13
CA VAL A 265 10.08 5.65 19.97
C VAL A 265 10.84 4.34 20.20
N ASN A 266 10.16 3.20 20.17
CA ASN A 266 10.76 1.88 20.27
C ASN A 266 11.46 1.47 18.97
N GLY A 267 10.92 1.88 17.82
CA GLY A 267 11.39 1.47 16.50
C GLY A 267 10.83 0.13 16.05
N THR A 268 9.66 -0.25 16.55
CA THR A 268 8.98 -1.53 16.28
C THR A 268 7.59 -1.35 15.67
N GLY A 269 6.91 -0.25 15.97
CA GLY A 269 5.61 0.09 15.37
C GLY A 269 5.76 0.72 13.97
N VAL A 270 4.91 0.28 13.03
CA VAL A 270 4.74 0.91 11.70
C VAL A 270 3.40 1.62 11.65
N MET A 271 3.39 2.82 11.09
CA MET A 271 2.16 3.56 10.88
C MET A 271 1.68 3.46 9.42
N ASN A 272 0.48 2.90 9.25
CA ASN A 272 -0.18 2.77 7.94
C ASN A 272 -0.91 4.06 7.57
N PHE A 273 -0.26 4.91 6.78
CA PHE A 273 -0.81 6.19 6.32
C PHE A 273 -0.83 6.32 4.78
N SER A 274 -1.63 7.24 4.25
CA SER A 274 -1.70 7.50 2.79
C SER A 274 -0.78 8.66 2.42
N ILE A 275 0.45 8.35 2.03
CA ILE A 275 1.56 9.30 1.91
C ILE A 275 2.13 9.33 0.49
N ARG A 276 2.61 10.50 0.03
CA ARG A 276 2.77 10.77 -1.41
C ARG A 276 4.19 11.04 -1.91
N GLU A 277 5.14 11.34 -1.04
CA GLU A 277 6.55 11.56 -1.39
C GLU A 277 7.44 10.86 -0.35
N GLU A 278 8.63 11.40 -0.04
CA GLU A 278 9.63 10.70 0.76
C GLU A 278 9.46 10.87 2.29
N MET A 279 9.99 9.90 3.05
CA MET A 279 10.05 10.00 4.52
C MET A 279 11.18 10.91 4.99
N LEU A 280 12.28 10.94 4.25
CA LEU A 280 13.41 11.84 4.45
C LEU A 280 13.87 12.34 3.08
N GLY A 281 13.34 13.49 2.65
CA GLY A 281 13.69 14.15 1.40
C GLY A 281 14.72 15.27 1.60
N ILE A 282 15.87 15.17 0.93
CA ILE A 282 16.88 16.22 0.82
C ILE A 282 16.83 16.78 -0.59
N TYR A 283 16.60 18.09 -0.73
CA TYR A 283 16.43 18.75 -2.03
C TYR A 283 17.38 19.95 -2.17
N GLY A 284 17.85 20.23 -3.38
CA GLY A 284 18.56 21.48 -3.73
C GLY A 284 20.00 21.28 -4.18
N SER A 285 20.71 22.37 -4.45
CA SER A 285 21.98 22.38 -5.18
C SER A 285 23.19 22.71 -4.29
N THR A 286 23.32 22.01 -3.15
CA THR A 286 24.26 22.36 -2.07
C THR A 286 25.73 22.48 -2.48
N THR A 287 26.44 23.37 -1.77
CA THR A 287 27.90 23.56 -1.86
C THR A 287 28.63 22.96 -0.64
N GLY A 288 28.15 21.82 -0.14
CA GLY A 288 28.64 21.15 1.08
C GLY A 288 28.47 19.63 1.01
N THR A 289 28.58 18.96 2.14
CA THR A 289 28.41 17.50 2.24
C THR A 289 27.06 17.12 2.83
N VAL A 290 26.52 15.98 2.38
CA VAL A 290 25.27 15.40 2.93
C VAL A 290 25.61 14.06 3.58
N LEU A 291 25.40 13.93 4.89
CA LEU A 291 25.60 12.71 5.66
C LEU A 291 24.29 12.26 6.29
N ILE A 292 23.80 11.10 5.87
CA ILE A 292 22.62 10.45 6.44
C ILE A 292 23.08 9.12 7.06
N SER A 293 23.14 9.03 8.39
CA SER A 293 23.66 7.83 9.05
C SER A 293 23.01 7.38 10.35
N ASP A 294 23.00 6.07 10.58
CA ASP A 294 22.47 5.43 11.80
C ASP A 294 20.97 5.70 12.06
N ASN A 295 20.22 6.20 11.08
CA ASN A 295 18.77 6.45 11.21
C ASN A 295 17.96 5.17 10.99
N GLN A 296 16.76 5.12 11.56
CA GLN A 296 15.71 4.18 11.18
C GLN A 296 14.63 4.91 10.37
N VAL A 297 14.24 4.34 9.23
CA VAL A 297 13.27 4.93 8.30
C VAL A 297 12.34 3.84 7.77
N ALA A 298 11.14 3.69 8.32
CA ALA A 298 10.19 2.64 7.94
C ALA A 298 8.73 3.11 8.00
N GLY A 299 7.97 2.77 6.96
CA GLY A 299 6.60 3.27 6.76
C GLY A 299 6.16 3.04 5.31
N VAL A 300 4.88 3.23 5.02
CA VAL A 300 4.30 2.93 3.69
C VAL A 300 4.54 4.07 2.67
N SER A 301 5.80 4.46 2.47
CA SER A 301 6.21 5.63 1.65
C SER A 301 6.57 5.31 0.21
N ILE A 302 6.49 6.30 -0.69
CA ILE A 302 7.01 6.09 -2.05
C ILE A 302 8.54 5.90 -1.96
N HIS A 303 9.28 6.75 -1.25
CA HIS A 303 10.69 6.48 -1.00
C HIS A 303 11.10 6.73 0.45
N GLY A 304 11.86 5.80 1.05
CA GLY A 304 12.36 5.94 2.41
C GLY A 304 13.28 7.15 2.56
N ILE A 305 14.38 7.17 1.81
CA ILE A 305 15.32 8.30 1.78
C ILE A 305 15.43 8.83 0.35
N GLY A 306 15.02 10.07 0.10
CA GLY A 306 15.15 10.76 -1.17
C GLY A 306 16.28 11.79 -1.15
N ILE A 307 17.11 11.81 -2.18
CA ILE A 307 18.09 12.88 -2.43
C ILE A 307 17.92 13.38 -3.86
N LEU A 308 17.52 14.66 -4.02
CA LEU A 308 17.07 15.22 -5.29
C LEU A 308 17.80 16.52 -5.63
N GLY A 309 18.48 16.55 -6.79
CA GLY A 309 19.08 17.75 -7.38
C GLY A 309 20.46 18.16 -6.85
N LEU A 310 21.17 17.29 -6.09
CA LEU A 310 22.52 17.58 -5.57
C LEU A 310 23.59 17.60 -6.68
N GLN A 311 23.56 18.61 -7.54
CA GLN A 311 24.47 18.75 -8.68
C GLN A 311 25.90 19.20 -8.30
N ASN A 312 26.06 19.88 -7.16
CA ASN A 312 27.33 20.47 -6.71
C ASN A 312 27.91 19.86 -5.42
N ALA A 313 27.23 18.86 -4.85
CA ALA A 313 27.56 18.25 -3.56
C ALA A 313 27.96 16.78 -3.66
N THR A 314 28.35 16.21 -2.51
CA THR A 314 28.54 14.76 -2.34
C THR A 314 27.69 14.25 -1.18
N PHE A 315 27.01 13.11 -1.37
CA PHE A 315 26.23 12.48 -0.30
C PHE A 315 26.83 11.15 0.18
N ARG A 316 26.59 10.81 1.44
CA ARG A 316 26.91 9.52 2.08
C ARG A 316 25.71 9.02 2.89
N ILE A 317 25.19 7.85 2.55
CA ILE A 317 24.12 7.15 3.27
C ILE A 317 24.72 5.91 3.92
N LEU A 318 24.88 5.87 5.25
CA LEU A 318 25.67 4.84 5.97
C LEU A 318 24.90 4.27 7.18
N ARG A 319 24.96 2.97 7.46
CA ARG A 319 24.46 2.37 8.72
C ARG A 319 22.96 2.56 9.01
N ASN A 320 22.17 3.04 8.05
CA ASN A 320 20.73 3.25 8.22
C ASN A 320 19.96 1.92 8.13
N LYS A 321 18.79 1.89 8.76
CA LYS A 321 17.82 0.78 8.76
C LYS A 321 16.56 1.23 8.06
N ILE A 322 16.36 0.76 6.83
CA ILE A 322 15.35 1.27 5.90
C ILE A 322 14.33 0.17 5.63
N GLY A 323 13.07 0.42 5.99
CA GLY A 323 11.98 -0.57 5.88
C GLY A 323 12.11 -1.76 6.85
N THR A 324 12.92 -1.64 7.91
CA THR A 324 13.09 -2.63 8.99
C THR A 324 12.80 -2.04 10.37
N GLU A 325 12.65 -2.90 11.37
CA GLU A 325 12.66 -2.50 12.78
C GLU A 325 14.07 -2.14 13.27
N ILE A 326 14.19 -1.72 14.53
CA ILE A 326 15.39 -1.11 15.10
C ILE A 326 16.62 -2.04 15.20
N THR A 327 16.45 -3.37 15.18
CA THR A 327 17.56 -4.32 15.09
C THR A 327 18.01 -4.57 13.66
N GLY A 328 17.11 -4.43 12.68
CA GLY A 328 17.36 -4.66 11.26
C GLY A 328 17.12 -6.11 10.81
N GLN A 329 16.34 -6.88 11.57
CA GLN A 329 16.01 -8.28 11.27
C GLN A 329 14.60 -8.45 10.69
N SER A 330 13.59 -7.74 11.24
CA SER A 330 12.21 -7.88 10.77
C SER A 330 11.81 -6.77 9.81
N VAL A 331 11.03 -7.14 8.80
CA VAL A 331 10.53 -6.23 7.76
C VAL A 331 9.37 -5.40 8.30
N LEU A 332 9.46 -4.09 8.11
CA LEU A 332 8.41 -3.11 8.42
C LEU A 332 7.79 -2.50 7.14
N GLY A 333 8.51 -2.55 6.01
CA GLY A 333 7.98 -2.24 4.67
C GLY A 333 8.24 -0.81 4.17
N GLN A 334 8.20 -0.67 2.84
CA GLN A 334 8.24 0.57 2.04
C GLN A 334 7.36 0.38 0.78
N ARG A 335 6.72 1.44 0.28
CA ARG A 335 5.70 1.37 -0.80
C ARG A 335 6.27 1.47 -2.22
N SER A 336 7.49 1.99 -2.40
CA SER A 336 8.24 1.90 -3.66
C SER A 336 9.73 1.64 -3.38
N SER A 337 10.58 2.65 -3.16
CA SER A 337 12.04 2.47 -3.02
C SER A 337 12.59 2.69 -1.61
N GLY A 338 13.67 1.99 -1.26
CA GLY A 338 14.38 2.22 0.00
C GLY A 338 15.14 3.54 -0.01
N VAL A 339 15.96 3.73 -1.05
CA VAL A 339 16.66 4.97 -1.35
C VAL A 339 16.35 5.41 -2.78
N LEU A 340 16.01 6.68 -2.98
CA LEU A 340 15.94 7.34 -4.28
C LEU A 340 17.05 8.40 -4.38
N ILE A 341 17.83 8.36 -5.47
CA ILE A 341 18.77 9.41 -5.86
C ILE A 341 18.35 9.96 -7.23
N THR A 342 18.08 11.26 -7.34
CA THR A 342 17.62 11.90 -8.59
C THR A 342 18.43 13.15 -8.92
N ASP A 343 18.87 13.30 -10.18
CA ASP A 343 19.60 14.49 -10.69
C ASP A 343 20.85 14.90 -9.85
N CYS A 344 21.51 13.92 -9.24
CA CYS A 344 22.67 14.11 -8.37
C CYS A 344 24.01 13.82 -9.07
N ASN A 345 25.07 14.53 -8.68
CA ASN A 345 26.40 14.41 -9.29
C ASN A 345 27.14 13.14 -8.84
N GLN A 346 27.40 12.99 -7.54
CA GLN A 346 28.12 11.85 -6.98
C GLN A 346 27.79 11.56 -5.51
N GLY A 347 27.88 10.30 -5.09
CA GLY A 347 27.67 9.90 -3.70
C GLY A 347 27.82 8.41 -3.45
N VAL A 348 27.69 8.02 -2.18
CA VAL A 348 27.90 6.63 -1.72
C VAL A 348 26.74 6.17 -0.84
N ILE A 349 26.21 4.99 -1.15
CA ILE A 349 25.22 4.26 -0.36
C ILE A 349 25.93 3.02 0.20
N GLY A 350 26.17 3.03 1.50
CA GLY A 350 27.01 2.05 2.20
C GLY A 350 28.50 2.43 2.11
N GLY A 351 29.37 1.45 1.89
CA GLY A 351 30.81 1.68 1.80
C GLY A 351 31.60 0.44 2.20
N ALA A 352 32.32 0.53 3.31
CA ALA A 352 32.88 -0.63 4.00
C ALA A 352 31.79 -1.38 4.79
N LEU A 353 32.04 -2.63 5.18
CA LEU A 353 31.08 -3.48 5.90
C LEU A 353 30.54 -2.86 7.19
N ALA A 354 31.33 -2.03 7.89
CA ALA A 354 30.89 -1.29 9.08
C ALA A 354 29.98 -0.09 8.78
N ASP A 355 29.94 0.36 7.51
CA ASP A 355 29.08 1.43 6.99
C ASP A 355 27.80 0.89 6.31
N LYS A 356 27.58 -0.43 6.27
CA LYS A 356 26.45 -1.05 5.54
C LYS A 356 25.10 -0.48 5.98
N ASN A 357 24.24 -0.11 5.04
CA ASN A 357 22.82 0.06 5.34
C ASN A 357 22.13 -1.31 5.31
N ILE A 358 20.99 -1.42 6.00
CA ILE A 358 20.08 -2.55 5.93
C ILE A 358 18.80 -2.03 5.25
N ILE A 359 18.41 -2.63 4.12
CA ILE A 359 17.29 -2.15 3.29
C ILE A 359 16.35 -3.30 2.95
N ALA A 360 15.11 -3.22 3.43
CA ALA A 360 14.13 -4.30 3.28
C ALA A 360 12.70 -3.83 3.00
N GLY A 361 11.88 -4.76 2.50
CA GLY A 361 10.44 -4.56 2.34
C GLY A 361 10.05 -3.50 1.30
N CYS A 362 10.96 -3.10 0.42
CA CYS A 362 10.69 -2.16 -0.67
C CYS A 362 9.91 -2.85 -1.80
N TYR A 363 9.02 -2.11 -2.46
CA TYR A 363 8.13 -2.65 -3.48
C TYR A 363 8.83 -2.73 -4.84
N ASP A 364 9.47 -1.63 -5.24
CA ASP A 364 10.12 -1.47 -6.53
C ASP A 364 11.59 -1.89 -6.44
N ALA A 365 12.42 -1.08 -5.77
CA ALA A 365 13.86 -1.34 -5.62
C ALA A 365 14.40 -0.88 -4.25
N PRO A 366 15.25 -1.65 -3.55
CA PRO A 366 15.96 -1.15 -2.38
C PRO A 366 16.78 0.13 -2.68
N VAL A 367 17.34 0.26 -3.89
CA VAL A 367 17.99 1.50 -4.37
C VAL A 367 17.54 1.84 -5.79
N THR A 368 17.10 3.09 -6.01
CA THR A 368 16.77 3.66 -7.32
C THR A 368 17.65 4.88 -7.59
N VAL A 369 18.25 4.95 -8.79
CA VAL A 369 19.13 6.04 -9.22
C VAL A 369 18.66 6.55 -10.58
N VAL A 370 18.18 7.79 -10.61
CA VAL A 370 17.61 8.46 -11.79
C VAL A 370 18.50 9.65 -12.16
N ASN A 371 18.88 9.76 -13.44
CA ASN A 371 19.69 10.88 -13.96
C ASN A 371 21.02 11.15 -13.22
N ALA A 372 21.59 10.14 -12.57
CA ALA A 372 22.81 10.27 -11.76
C ALA A 372 23.75 9.10 -12.04
N TYR A 373 25.01 9.38 -12.37
CA TYR A 373 25.98 8.32 -12.72
C TYR A 373 26.82 7.85 -11.53
N ARG A 374 27.48 8.78 -10.81
CA ARG A 374 28.58 8.46 -9.88
C ARG A 374 28.05 8.06 -8.49
N VAL A 375 27.09 7.15 -8.47
CA VAL A 375 26.44 6.64 -7.25
C VAL A 375 26.96 5.24 -6.97
N THR A 376 27.82 5.14 -5.95
CA THR A 376 28.41 3.87 -5.51
C THR A 376 27.49 3.20 -4.51
N VAL A 377 27.01 1.99 -4.82
CA VAL A 377 26.27 1.14 -3.88
C VAL A 377 27.21 0.03 -3.43
N SER A 378 27.54 -0.02 -2.13
CA SER A 378 28.68 -0.82 -1.65
C SER A 378 28.37 -1.49 -0.31
N GLN A 379 28.51 -2.81 -0.26
CA GLN A 379 28.45 -3.66 0.95
C GLN A 379 27.18 -3.55 1.82
N ASN A 380 26.08 -3.03 1.28
CA ASN A 380 24.77 -2.99 1.96
C ASN A 380 24.17 -4.39 2.11
N GLU A 381 23.30 -4.57 3.11
CA GLU A 381 22.43 -5.74 3.24
C GLU A 381 21.04 -5.40 2.69
N MET A 382 20.60 -6.15 1.68
CA MET A 382 19.28 -6.01 1.08
C MET A 382 18.50 -7.32 1.25
N PHE A 383 17.22 -7.26 1.65
CA PHE A 383 16.37 -8.45 1.75
C PHE A 383 14.86 -8.19 1.69
N CYS A 384 14.06 -9.18 1.29
CA CYS A 384 12.60 -9.13 1.24
C CYS A 384 12.00 -7.95 0.47
N ASN A 385 12.71 -7.44 -0.54
CA ASN A 385 12.15 -6.42 -1.44
C ASN A 385 11.33 -7.13 -2.54
N ASN A 386 10.06 -6.76 -2.71
CA ASN A 386 9.10 -7.55 -3.49
C ASN A 386 8.00 -6.73 -4.18
N VAL A 387 7.81 -6.97 -5.48
CA VAL A 387 6.69 -6.43 -6.26
C VAL A 387 5.48 -7.34 -6.06
N THR A 388 4.37 -6.83 -5.52
CA THR A 388 3.13 -7.64 -5.39
C THR A 388 1.97 -7.15 -6.24
N SER A 389 2.13 -6.09 -7.04
CA SER A 389 1.06 -5.64 -7.96
C SER A 389 1.53 -4.77 -9.14
N LEU A 390 0.80 -4.96 -10.26
CA LEU A 390 0.44 -3.95 -11.27
C LEU A 390 1.51 -3.26 -12.14
N ASN A 391 2.78 -3.66 -12.12
CA ASN A 391 3.68 -3.40 -13.26
C ASN A 391 4.53 -4.64 -13.63
N GLN A 392 4.72 -4.84 -14.94
CA GLN A 392 5.02 -6.14 -15.52
C GLN A 392 6.53 -6.40 -15.71
N TYR A 393 7.35 -6.08 -14.71
CA TYR A 393 8.79 -6.30 -14.74
C TYR A 393 9.33 -6.65 -13.33
N PRO A 394 10.33 -7.54 -13.21
CA PRO A 394 11.11 -7.66 -11.99
C PRO A 394 12.01 -6.42 -11.85
N ALA A 395 11.51 -5.37 -11.21
CA ALA A 395 12.31 -4.16 -10.92
C ALA A 395 13.64 -4.52 -10.23
N ASN A 396 14.72 -3.85 -10.60
CA ASN A 396 16.08 -4.24 -10.21
C ASN A 396 16.32 -4.03 -8.70
N SER A 397 17.32 -4.69 -8.10
CA SER A 397 17.67 -4.41 -6.70
C SER A 397 18.41 -3.06 -6.58
N ILE A 398 19.24 -2.74 -7.59
CA ILE A 398 19.79 -1.40 -7.83
C ILE A 398 19.32 -0.96 -9.22
N GLN A 399 18.28 -0.11 -9.25
CA GLN A 399 17.64 0.35 -10.47
C GLN A 399 18.31 1.62 -10.99
N LEU A 400 18.76 1.60 -12.25
CA LEU A 400 19.43 2.72 -12.92
C LEU A 400 18.55 3.23 -14.07
N GLU A 401 18.10 4.49 -14.03
CA GLU A 401 17.08 5.00 -14.96
C GLU A 401 17.51 6.20 -15.81
N ASN A 402 16.91 6.25 -17.01
CA ASN A 402 16.82 7.41 -17.92
C ASN A 402 18.15 8.09 -18.32
N TRP A 403 19.27 7.44 -18.06
CA TRP A 403 20.58 8.07 -18.15
C TRP A 403 21.51 7.40 -19.17
N TYR A 404 21.91 8.19 -20.16
CA TYR A 404 23.17 8.01 -20.87
C TYR A 404 24.07 9.19 -20.47
N PRO A 405 25.24 8.96 -19.87
CA PRO A 405 26.12 10.07 -19.49
C PRO A 405 26.55 10.84 -20.73
N THR A 406 26.63 12.17 -20.63
CA THR A 406 26.93 13.07 -21.75
C THR A 406 28.34 12.91 -22.35
N ASP A 407 29.21 12.15 -21.68
CA ASP A 407 30.53 11.71 -22.15
C ASP A 407 30.53 10.36 -22.89
N GLY A 408 29.37 9.70 -23.01
CA GLY A 408 29.16 8.52 -23.87
C GLY A 408 29.64 7.18 -23.31
N ARG A 409 30.09 7.09 -22.05
CA ARG A 409 30.44 5.79 -21.45
C ARG A 409 29.20 4.92 -21.20
N PRO A 410 29.29 3.57 -21.36
CA PRO A 410 28.18 2.68 -21.07
C PRO A 410 27.87 2.60 -19.56
N MET A 411 26.67 2.16 -19.21
CA MET A 411 26.33 1.83 -17.82
C MET A 411 27.17 0.66 -17.29
N PRO A 412 27.43 0.60 -15.96
CA PRO A 412 28.07 -0.55 -15.33
C PRO A 412 27.19 -1.81 -15.43
N PHE A 413 27.79 -2.96 -15.69
CA PHE A 413 27.07 -4.24 -15.79
C PHE A 413 27.87 -5.42 -15.22
N VAL A 414 27.15 -6.49 -14.85
CA VAL A 414 27.68 -7.82 -14.57
C VAL A 414 26.75 -8.89 -15.15
N HIS A 415 27.30 -9.75 -16.00
CA HIS A 415 26.61 -10.86 -16.63
C HIS A 415 27.32 -12.19 -16.33
N VAL A 416 26.68 -13.08 -15.59
CA VAL A 416 27.07 -14.50 -15.50
C VAL A 416 26.76 -15.16 -16.85
N THR A 417 27.75 -15.83 -17.44
CA THR A 417 27.59 -16.52 -18.74
C THR A 417 27.86 -18.02 -18.66
N ALA A 418 28.55 -18.51 -17.62
CA ALA A 418 28.74 -19.93 -17.37
C ALA A 418 28.93 -20.20 -15.87
N CYS A 419 28.35 -21.31 -15.42
CA CYS A 419 28.40 -21.78 -14.03
C CYS A 419 28.82 -23.26 -14.01
N THR A 420 29.51 -23.67 -12.94
CA THR A 420 29.81 -25.07 -12.61
C THR A 420 29.53 -25.33 -11.13
N ALA A 421 29.67 -26.58 -10.69
CA ALA A 421 29.59 -26.96 -9.28
C ALA A 421 30.60 -26.25 -8.35
N THR A 422 31.63 -25.57 -8.88
CA THR A 422 32.67 -24.89 -8.08
C THR A 422 33.01 -23.47 -8.54
N THR A 423 32.52 -23.01 -9.69
CA THR A 423 32.91 -21.71 -10.28
C THR A 423 31.74 -20.99 -10.97
N LEU A 424 31.65 -19.68 -10.82
CA LEU A 424 30.95 -18.80 -11.75
C LEU A 424 31.95 -18.12 -12.68
N SER A 425 31.51 -17.75 -13.88
CA SER A 425 32.30 -16.98 -14.84
C SER A 425 31.39 -16.15 -15.75
N GLY A 426 31.93 -15.06 -16.28
CA GLY A 426 31.12 -14.11 -17.03
C GLY A 426 31.88 -12.91 -17.55
N THR A 427 31.10 -11.88 -17.91
CA THR A 427 31.59 -10.56 -18.32
C THR A 427 31.04 -9.49 -17.39
N ALA A 428 31.76 -8.38 -17.29
CA ALA A 428 31.38 -7.19 -16.54
C ALA A 428 32.09 -5.97 -17.16
N THR A 429 31.81 -4.77 -16.66
CA THR A 429 32.53 -3.56 -17.04
C THR A 429 34.04 -3.73 -16.81
N PRO A 430 34.91 -3.42 -17.80
CA PRO A 430 36.35 -3.65 -17.68
C PRO A 430 37.00 -2.97 -16.46
N ASN A 431 37.83 -3.72 -15.72
CA ASN A 431 38.49 -3.30 -14.48
C ASN A 431 37.53 -2.91 -13.32
N ALA A 432 36.23 -3.21 -13.40
CA ALA A 432 35.28 -2.88 -12.34
C ALA A 432 35.59 -3.62 -11.02
N LYS A 433 35.29 -2.95 -9.90
CA LYS A 433 35.28 -3.54 -8.55
C LYS A 433 34.04 -4.44 -8.46
N MET A 434 34.27 -5.75 -8.37
CA MET A 434 33.22 -6.77 -8.24
C MET A 434 32.97 -7.05 -6.75
N GLU A 435 31.76 -6.81 -6.26
CA GLU A 435 31.36 -7.20 -4.90
C GLU A 435 30.48 -8.45 -4.92
N VAL A 436 30.71 -9.35 -3.95
CA VAL A 436 30.08 -10.67 -3.87
C VAL A 436 29.20 -10.76 -2.64
N PHE A 437 27.98 -11.25 -2.78
CA PHE A 437 26.99 -11.36 -1.71
C PHE A 437 26.37 -12.77 -1.66
N THR A 438 25.88 -13.18 -0.49
CA THR A 438 24.92 -14.30 -0.41
C THR A 438 23.61 -13.87 -1.07
N PRO A 439 23.03 -14.66 -1.99
CA PRO A 439 21.69 -14.38 -2.47
C PRO A 439 20.69 -14.53 -1.31
N TYR A 440 19.57 -13.86 -1.39
CA TYR A 440 18.45 -14.10 -0.48
C TYR A 440 17.12 -13.77 -1.14
N ARG A 441 16.13 -14.61 -0.87
CA ARG A 441 14.78 -14.53 -1.43
C ARG A 441 13.77 -14.84 -0.32
N CYS A 442 12.76 -13.98 -0.17
CA CYS A 442 11.71 -14.18 0.82
C CYS A 442 10.50 -14.91 0.24
N SER A 443 9.69 -15.52 1.10
CA SER A 443 8.50 -16.28 0.74
C SER A 443 7.56 -15.44 -0.15
N GLY A 444 7.26 -15.94 -1.36
CA GLY A 444 6.44 -15.23 -2.35
C GLY A 444 7.16 -14.13 -3.14
N GLY A 445 8.46 -13.88 -2.89
CA GLY A 445 9.26 -12.94 -3.67
C GLY A 445 9.59 -13.45 -5.07
N GLN A 446 9.62 -12.58 -6.09
CA GLN A 446 10.10 -12.94 -7.44
C GLN A 446 11.59 -12.69 -7.68
N LYS A 447 12.26 -11.94 -6.80
CA LYS A 447 13.64 -11.46 -6.95
C LYS A 447 14.60 -12.09 -5.94
N CYS A 448 15.88 -11.80 -6.11
CA CYS A 448 16.95 -12.17 -5.19
C CYS A 448 17.79 -10.94 -4.86
N ASP A 449 17.90 -10.62 -3.57
CA ASP A 449 18.71 -9.51 -3.08
C ASP A 449 20.09 -10.00 -2.61
N GLY A 450 21.08 -9.09 -2.62
CA GLY A 450 22.37 -9.30 -1.98
C GLY A 450 22.28 -9.05 -0.47
N ARG A 451 22.24 -10.13 0.33
CA ARG A 451 22.05 -10.03 1.78
C ARG A 451 23.35 -9.83 2.56
N ASN A 452 24.23 -10.83 2.59
CA ASN A 452 25.51 -10.74 3.31
C ASN A 452 26.63 -10.53 2.31
N TYR A 453 27.36 -9.42 2.41
CA TYR A 453 28.64 -9.24 1.71
C TYR A 453 29.63 -10.34 2.11
N ILE A 454 30.36 -10.87 1.12
CA ILE A 454 31.32 -11.97 1.25
C ILE A 454 32.74 -11.44 1.02
N GLU A 455 33.01 -10.91 -0.17
CA GLU A 455 34.33 -10.43 -0.58
C GLU A 455 34.26 -9.50 -1.80
N THR A 456 35.40 -8.90 -2.14
CA THR A 456 35.58 -8.03 -3.31
C THR A 456 36.71 -8.58 -4.18
N PHE A 457 36.53 -8.55 -5.50
CA PHE A 457 37.59 -8.79 -6.49
C PHE A 457 37.47 -7.80 -7.66
N PHE A 458 38.22 -7.99 -8.75
CA PHE A 458 38.16 -7.11 -9.94
C PHE A 458 37.93 -7.90 -11.22
N ALA A 459 37.14 -7.33 -12.14
CA ALA A 459 37.02 -7.82 -13.50
C ALA A 459 38.32 -7.54 -14.30
N GLY A 460 38.60 -8.35 -15.31
CA GLY A 460 39.75 -8.15 -16.20
C GLY A 460 39.66 -6.87 -17.04
N ALA A 461 40.79 -6.47 -17.63
CA ALA A 461 40.84 -5.35 -18.57
C ALA A 461 40.08 -5.63 -19.90
N ASP A 462 39.74 -6.88 -20.17
CA ASP A 462 38.85 -7.32 -21.26
C ASP A 462 37.40 -7.55 -20.79
N GLY A 463 37.08 -7.16 -19.56
CA GLY A 463 35.77 -7.35 -18.92
C GLY A 463 35.48 -8.78 -18.45
N LYS A 464 36.33 -9.77 -18.71
CA LYS A 464 36.07 -11.15 -18.26
C LYS A 464 36.36 -11.33 -16.78
N TRP A 465 35.64 -12.25 -16.14
CA TRP A 465 35.87 -12.63 -14.76
C TRP A 465 35.56 -14.10 -14.48
N THR A 466 36.12 -14.63 -13.40
CA THR A 466 35.85 -15.96 -12.86
C THR A 466 35.94 -15.91 -11.34
N TYR A 467 34.95 -16.50 -10.65
CA TYR A 467 34.85 -16.52 -9.20
C TYR A 467 34.65 -17.96 -8.72
N ALA A 468 35.41 -18.38 -7.70
CA ALA A 468 35.27 -19.70 -7.10
C ALA A 468 34.19 -19.67 -6.00
N LEU A 469 33.21 -20.58 -6.08
CA LEU A 469 32.09 -20.65 -5.13
C LEU A 469 32.50 -21.03 -3.70
N LYS A 470 33.73 -21.54 -3.49
CA LYS A 470 34.30 -21.89 -2.16
C LYS A 470 33.39 -22.79 -1.29
N GLY A 471 32.62 -23.69 -1.93
CA GLY A 471 31.69 -24.59 -1.25
C GLY A 471 30.33 -23.98 -0.89
N ARG A 472 30.03 -22.76 -1.37
CA ARG A 472 28.70 -22.14 -1.26
C ARG A 472 27.76 -22.67 -2.33
N ASP A 473 26.47 -22.67 -2.01
CA ASP A 473 25.40 -23.10 -2.91
C ASP A 473 25.12 -22.10 -4.05
N GLY A 474 25.37 -20.80 -3.80
CA GLY A 474 25.42 -19.74 -4.81
C GLY A 474 25.97 -18.41 -4.27
N VAL A 475 26.19 -17.43 -5.16
CA VAL A 475 26.50 -16.01 -4.84
C VAL A 475 25.84 -15.08 -5.85
N ILE A 476 25.50 -13.85 -5.43
CA ILE A 476 25.06 -12.77 -6.33
C ILE A 476 26.11 -11.65 -6.36
N LEU A 477 26.26 -11.00 -7.51
CA LEU A 477 27.40 -10.10 -7.80
C LEU A 477 26.91 -8.70 -8.19
N SER A 478 27.65 -7.64 -7.86
CA SER A 478 27.54 -6.31 -8.49
C SER A 478 28.90 -5.82 -9.00
N ALA A 479 28.91 -4.89 -9.95
CA ALA A 479 30.12 -4.28 -10.52
C ALA A 479 30.10 -2.76 -10.35
N THR A 480 31.13 -2.18 -9.72
CA THR A 480 31.31 -0.72 -9.64
C THR A 480 32.43 -0.27 -10.58
N ASP A 481 32.15 0.71 -11.46
CA ASP A 481 33.12 1.25 -12.41
C ASP A 481 34.15 2.19 -11.76
N ALA A 482 35.17 2.57 -12.52
CA ALA A 482 36.24 3.47 -12.05
C ALA A 482 35.79 4.93 -11.80
N ALA A 483 34.56 5.29 -12.17
CA ALA A 483 33.95 6.59 -11.88
C ALA A 483 32.91 6.52 -10.75
N GLY A 484 32.76 5.37 -10.10
CA GLY A 484 31.91 5.17 -8.94
C GLY A 484 30.45 4.82 -9.24
N ALA A 485 30.09 4.40 -10.46
CA ALA A 485 28.76 3.88 -10.76
C ALA A 485 28.67 2.38 -10.48
N THR A 486 27.65 1.94 -9.72
CA THR A 486 27.41 0.51 -9.47
C THR A 486 26.26 -0.03 -10.34
N SER A 487 26.45 -1.23 -10.91
CA SER A 487 25.43 -1.96 -11.67
C SER A 487 24.29 -2.48 -10.78
N ASP A 488 23.22 -2.98 -11.39
CA ASP A 488 22.36 -3.95 -10.68
C ASP A 488 23.14 -5.20 -10.27
N TYR A 489 22.57 -5.96 -9.35
CA TYR A 489 23.00 -7.32 -9.06
C TYR A 489 22.86 -8.24 -10.29
N SER A 490 23.62 -9.34 -10.28
CA SER A 490 23.62 -10.38 -11.33
C SER A 490 22.36 -11.26 -11.30
N ASN A 491 21.17 -10.65 -11.22
CA ASN A 491 19.87 -11.32 -11.25
C ASN A 491 19.54 -11.83 -12.68
N PRO A 492 18.93 -13.01 -12.84
CA PRO A 492 18.43 -13.50 -14.13
C PRO A 492 17.45 -12.54 -14.82
N VAL A 493 17.65 -12.26 -16.12
CA VAL A 493 16.80 -11.32 -16.89
C VAL A 493 16.24 -11.99 -18.15
N TRP A 494 14.93 -11.86 -18.35
CA TRP A 494 14.21 -12.22 -19.58
C TRP A 494 13.65 -10.97 -20.27
N SER A 495 13.31 -11.07 -21.57
CA SER A 495 12.70 -9.97 -22.31
C SER A 495 11.17 -10.07 -22.36
N GLU A 496 10.47 -8.99 -21.96
CA GLU A 496 9.03 -8.80 -22.20
C GLU A 496 8.76 -7.87 -23.40
N THR A 497 9.77 -7.19 -23.94
CA THR A 497 9.61 -6.22 -25.06
C THR A 497 9.28 -6.90 -26.40
N VAL A 498 9.48 -8.22 -26.48
CA VAL A 498 8.99 -9.10 -27.57
C VAL A 498 7.71 -9.86 -27.14
N GLY A 499 7.02 -9.38 -26.09
CA GLY A 499 5.84 -9.97 -25.46
C GLY A 499 4.54 -9.82 -26.26
N LEU A 500 4.57 -10.16 -27.55
CA LEU A 500 3.36 -10.43 -28.31
C LEU A 500 3.12 -11.95 -28.32
N GLU A 501 1.89 -12.39 -27.99
CA GLU A 501 1.51 -13.81 -28.13
C GLU A 501 1.76 -14.34 -29.55
N ARG A 502 1.80 -13.44 -30.55
CA ARG A 502 2.06 -13.71 -31.97
C ARG A 502 3.33 -14.50 -32.27
N ASP A 503 4.32 -14.46 -31.39
CA ASP A 503 5.59 -15.19 -31.58
C ASP A 503 5.57 -16.61 -30.95
N ILE A 504 4.50 -16.97 -30.21
CA ILE A 504 4.28 -18.34 -29.73
C ILE A 504 3.64 -19.14 -30.86
N ILE A 505 4.29 -20.24 -31.26
CA ILE A 505 3.68 -21.22 -32.16
C ILE A 505 2.71 -22.04 -31.31
N HIS A 506 1.41 -21.93 -31.59
CA HIS A 506 0.38 -22.79 -31.02
C HIS A 506 0.36 -24.15 -31.74
N THR A 507 -0.12 -25.20 -31.06
CA THR A 507 -0.27 -26.53 -31.66
C THR A 507 -1.65 -26.69 -32.29
N ALA A 508 -1.84 -27.74 -33.09
CA ALA A 508 -3.15 -28.15 -33.57
C ALA A 508 -3.23 -29.68 -33.71
N CYS A 509 -4.45 -30.20 -33.63
CA CYS A 509 -4.83 -31.56 -33.99
C CYS A 509 -4.12 -32.65 -33.17
N GLY A 510 -3.98 -32.43 -31.85
CA GLY A 510 -3.39 -33.38 -30.92
C GLY A 510 -1.88 -33.62 -31.11
N LYS A 511 -1.20 -32.78 -31.89
CA LYS A 511 0.26 -32.83 -32.08
C LYS A 511 0.99 -32.07 -30.98
N SER A 512 2.28 -32.31 -30.89
CA SER A 512 3.23 -31.52 -30.09
C SER A 512 4.10 -30.69 -31.04
N THR A 513 3.52 -29.70 -31.71
CA THR A 513 4.21 -28.78 -32.64
C THR A 513 4.32 -27.36 -32.09
N GLY A 514 3.72 -27.08 -30.92
CA GLY A 514 3.81 -25.78 -30.27
C GLY A 514 5.24 -25.44 -29.86
N SER A 515 5.59 -24.15 -29.86
CA SER A 515 6.94 -23.68 -29.54
C SER A 515 6.93 -22.27 -28.98
N ILE A 516 7.84 -21.99 -28.03
CA ILE A 516 8.11 -20.67 -27.46
C ILE A 516 9.57 -20.31 -27.81
N PRO A 517 9.81 -19.28 -28.66
CA PRO A 517 11.17 -18.90 -29.07
C PRO A 517 11.98 -18.28 -27.92
N ASN A 518 13.28 -18.10 -28.16
CA ASN A 518 14.24 -17.60 -27.18
C ASN A 518 13.83 -16.24 -26.59
N LYS A 519 13.77 -16.17 -25.25
CA LYS A 519 13.43 -14.97 -24.45
C LYS A 519 14.47 -14.62 -23.39
N LEU A 520 15.59 -15.35 -23.33
CA LEU A 520 16.67 -15.10 -22.36
C LEU A 520 17.58 -13.96 -22.80
N LEU A 521 17.92 -13.08 -21.86
CA LEU A 521 18.88 -12.00 -22.06
C LEU A 521 20.22 -12.33 -21.38
N TYR A 522 20.28 -12.29 -20.05
CA TYR A 522 21.52 -12.44 -19.28
C TYR A 522 21.29 -13.12 -17.92
N ASN A 523 22.37 -13.52 -17.23
CA ASN A 523 22.43 -14.04 -15.85
C ASN A 523 21.67 -15.35 -15.53
N ALA A 524 20.78 -15.83 -16.40
CA ALA A 524 20.05 -17.08 -16.24
C ALA A 524 20.93 -18.30 -16.62
N THR A 525 21.71 -18.84 -15.69
CA THR A 525 22.45 -20.10 -15.90
C THR A 525 22.74 -20.81 -14.56
N PRO A 526 22.21 -22.02 -14.32
CA PRO A 526 21.35 -22.82 -15.20
C PRO A 526 19.90 -22.29 -15.33
N PHE A 527 19.12 -22.89 -16.23
CA PHE A 527 17.69 -22.64 -16.43
C PHE A 527 17.02 -23.87 -17.06
N HIS A 528 15.69 -23.97 -16.96
CA HIS A 528 14.87 -24.95 -17.66
C HIS A 528 13.42 -24.49 -17.81
N TRP A 529 12.66 -25.15 -18.68
CA TRP A 529 11.22 -24.93 -18.86
C TRP A 529 10.41 -25.93 -18.03
N GLU A 530 9.35 -25.47 -17.38
CA GLU A 530 8.38 -26.30 -16.66
C GLU A 530 6.97 -26.19 -17.24
N ASP A 531 6.19 -27.26 -17.12
CA ASP A 531 4.73 -27.23 -17.29
C ASP A 531 3.99 -26.73 -16.03
N GLU A 532 2.66 -26.63 -16.11
CA GLU A 532 1.79 -26.21 -15.00
C GLU A 532 1.78 -27.19 -13.80
N ALA A 533 2.31 -28.41 -13.98
CA ALA A 533 2.50 -29.40 -12.91
C ALA A 533 3.93 -29.41 -12.33
N GLY A 534 4.84 -28.58 -12.84
CA GLY A 534 6.22 -28.47 -12.39
C GLY A 534 7.19 -29.49 -12.99
N ASN A 535 6.80 -30.23 -14.04
CA ASN A 535 7.71 -31.15 -14.73
C ASN A 535 8.64 -30.38 -15.68
N THR A 536 9.93 -30.70 -15.68
CA THR A 536 10.88 -30.17 -16.67
C THR A 536 10.55 -30.67 -18.08
N VAL A 537 10.23 -29.76 -19.01
CA VAL A 537 9.86 -30.06 -20.40
C VAL A 537 10.90 -29.62 -21.45
N GLY A 538 11.93 -28.88 -21.05
CA GLY A 538 13.03 -28.49 -21.94
C GLY A 538 14.16 -27.73 -21.23
N THR A 539 15.36 -27.76 -21.79
CA THR A 539 16.56 -27.09 -21.23
C THR A 539 17.25 -26.14 -22.21
N ASP A 540 16.74 -26.04 -23.44
CA ASP A 540 17.22 -25.08 -24.45
C ASP A 540 16.57 -23.70 -24.26
N THR A 541 17.24 -22.66 -24.77
CA THR A 541 16.78 -21.26 -24.66
C THR A 541 15.40 -21.02 -25.30
N SER A 542 15.00 -21.88 -26.24
CA SER A 542 13.66 -21.96 -26.83
C SER A 542 13.02 -23.30 -26.47
N LEU A 543 11.75 -23.30 -26.09
CA LEU A 543 10.96 -24.52 -25.92
C LEU A 543 10.35 -24.90 -27.27
N ILE A 544 10.57 -26.11 -27.77
CA ILE A 544 10.10 -26.54 -29.11
C ILE A 544 9.41 -27.89 -29.07
N ASN A 545 8.47 -28.10 -29.99
CA ASN A 545 7.69 -29.34 -30.16
C ASN A 545 6.93 -29.78 -28.90
N VAL A 546 6.24 -28.84 -28.24
CA VAL A 546 5.38 -29.11 -27.08
C VAL A 546 3.90 -29.17 -27.47
N SER A 547 3.10 -29.81 -26.61
CA SER A 547 1.65 -29.90 -26.72
C SER A 547 0.96 -28.60 -26.32
N ALA A 548 -0.37 -28.55 -26.37
CA ALA A 548 -1.13 -27.48 -25.74
C ALA A 548 -1.00 -27.56 -24.21
N GLY A 549 -0.89 -26.41 -23.55
CA GLY A 549 -0.64 -26.29 -22.12
C GLY A 549 0.00 -24.96 -21.76
N LYS A 550 0.23 -24.75 -20.45
CA LYS A 550 0.98 -23.59 -19.95
C LYS A 550 2.40 -23.99 -19.58
N TYR A 551 3.35 -23.16 -19.96
CA TYR A 551 4.78 -23.38 -19.73
C TYR A 551 5.44 -22.13 -19.15
N ARG A 552 6.35 -22.30 -18.19
CA ARG A 552 7.14 -21.20 -17.61
C ARG A 552 8.63 -21.48 -17.72
N LEU A 553 9.43 -20.43 -17.74
CA LEU A 553 10.88 -20.51 -17.67
C LEU A 553 11.32 -20.34 -16.21
N VAL A 554 12.12 -21.29 -15.74
CA VAL A 554 12.72 -21.31 -14.41
C VAL A 554 14.20 -21.00 -14.56
N MET A 555 14.66 -19.96 -13.87
CA MET A 555 16.00 -19.41 -14.01
C MET A 555 16.68 -19.39 -12.66
N TYR A 556 17.91 -19.89 -12.62
CA TYR A 556 18.66 -20.04 -11.39
C TYR A 556 19.74 -18.96 -11.29
N GLY A 557 19.63 -18.13 -10.25
CA GLY A 557 20.58 -17.04 -10.01
C GLY A 557 21.75 -17.50 -9.15
N GLY A 558 22.96 -17.23 -9.61
CA GLY A 558 24.17 -17.26 -8.77
C GLY A 558 24.75 -18.62 -8.39
N GLY A 559 24.15 -19.75 -8.80
CA GLY A 559 24.67 -21.07 -8.44
C GLY A 559 24.01 -22.23 -9.20
N CYS A 560 24.78 -23.30 -9.41
CA CYS A 560 24.35 -24.46 -10.21
C CYS A 560 23.68 -25.57 -9.39
N ASN A 561 24.02 -25.71 -8.10
CA ASN A 561 23.77 -26.95 -7.35
C ASN A 561 22.61 -26.86 -6.35
N LYS A 562 22.43 -25.71 -5.68
CA LYS A 562 21.26 -25.41 -4.85
C LYS A 562 20.91 -23.92 -4.97
N PRO A 563 19.99 -23.55 -5.86
CA PRO A 563 19.63 -22.16 -6.07
C PRO A 563 18.66 -21.70 -4.97
N GLU A 564 19.18 -21.01 -3.95
CA GLU A 564 18.36 -20.18 -3.04
C GLU A 564 17.64 -19.06 -3.83
N CYS A 565 18.23 -18.66 -4.95
CA CYS A 565 17.66 -17.75 -5.94
C CYS A 565 17.05 -18.51 -7.13
N ILE A 566 15.72 -18.66 -7.14
CA ILE A 566 14.95 -19.19 -8.28
C ILE A 566 14.00 -18.10 -8.79
N VAL A 567 14.22 -17.63 -10.00
CA VAL A 567 13.38 -16.64 -10.67
C VAL A 567 12.47 -17.36 -11.67
N TYR A 568 11.19 -17.03 -11.66
CA TYR A 568 10.18 -17.63 -12.53
C TYR A 568 9.64 -16.57 -13.49
N SER A 569 9.55 -16.89 -14.79
CA SER A 569 8.73 -16.10 -15.71
C SER A 569 7.24 -16.25 -15.38
N PRO A 570 6.37 -15.36 -15.90
CA PRO A 570 4.96 -15.69 -16.10
C PRO A 570 4.78 -17.00 -16.90
N PHE A 571 3.62 -17.63 -16.77
CA PHE A 571 3.22 -18.74 -17.63
C PHE A 571 2.88 -18.21 -19.04
N PHE A 572 3.49 -18.80 -20.06
CA PHE A 572 3.13 -18.63 -21.46
C PHE A 572 2.17 -19.76 -21.87
N GLU A 573 1.11 -19.44 -22.60
CA GLU A 573 0.11 -20.43 -23.03
C GLU A 573 0.33 -20.87 -24.49
N VAL A 574 0.46 -22.17 -24.69
CA VAL A 574 0.41 -22.82 -26.01
C VAL A 574 -1.01 -23.37 -26.16
N LYS A 575 -1.80 -22.76 -27.05
CA LYS A 575 -3.21 -23.13 -27.27
C LYS A 575 -3.31 -24.31 -28.24
N ASP A 576 -4.44 -25.04 -28.20
CA ASP A 576 -4.82 -25.99 -29.26
C ASP A 576 -5.74 -25.27 -30.26
N GLU A 577 -5.17 -24.93 -31.41
CA GLU A 577 -5.85 -24.25 -32.52
C GLU A 577 -6.28 -25.26 -33.61
N THR A 578 -6.68 -26.47 -33.19
CA THR A 578 -7.36 -27.45 -34.04
C THR A 578 -8.48 -26.79 -34.87
N PRO A 579 -8.45 -26.89 -36.21
CA PRO A 579 -9.49 -26.35 -37.06
C PRO A 579 -10.88 -26.90 -36.69
N LEU A 580 -11.86 -26.02 -36.53
CA LEU A 580 -13.26 -26.41 -36.26
C LEU A 580 -14.23 -25.53 -37.06
N VAL A 581 -15.27 -26.16 -37.62
CA VAL A 581 -16.38 -25.48 -38.33
C VAL A 581 -17.68 -25.73 -37.57
N LYS A 582 -18.20 -24.70 -36.90
CA LYS A 582 -19.45 -24.80 -36.12
C LYS A 582 -20.64 -24.34 -36.98
N THR A 583 -21.32 -25.33 -37.56
CA THR A 583 -22.38 -25.15 -38.57
C THR A 583 -23.69 -24.56 -38.03
N THR A 584 -23.92 -24.55 -36.71
CA THR A 584 -25.18 -24.10 -36.08
C THR A 584 -25.48 -22.60 -36.23
N THR A 585 -24.55 -21.84 -36.83
CA THR A 585 -24.65 -20.39 -37.10
C THR A 585 -24.72 -20.07 -38.59
N ALA A 586 -24.75 -21.10 -39.46
CA ALA A 586 -24.77 -20.93 -40.91
C ALA A 586 -26.06 -20.25 -41.39
N VAL A 587 -25.91 -19.11 -42.06
CA VAL A 587 -26.97 -18.42 -42.79
C VAL A 587 -26.85 -18.82 -44.26
N ILE A 588 -27.85 -19.55 -44.77
CA ILE A 588 -27.91 -20.02 -46.16
C ILE A 588 -28.96 -19.20 -46.93
N THR A 589 -28.57 -18.60 -48.05
CA THR A 589 -29.47 -17.88 -48.97
C THR A 589 -29.72 -18.72 -50.22
N PRO A 590 -30.98 -19.02 -50.58
CA PRO A 590 -31.33 -19.69 -51.85
C PRO A 590 -30.87 -18.91 -53.09
N ALA A 591 -30.80 -19.59 -54.24
CA ALA A 591 -30.53 -18.98 -55.54
C ALA A 591 -31.86 -18.77 -56.31
N THR A 592 -32.15 -17.55 -56.74
CA THR A 592 -33.49 -17.10 -57.14
C THR A 592 -33.57 -16.62 -58.58
N CYS A 593 -34.80 -16.61 -59.13
CA CYS A 593 -35.15 -16.16 -60.48
C CYS A 593 -34.26 -16.74 -61.61
N GLY A 594 -33.71 -17.94 -61.43
CA GLY A 594 -32.84 -18.62 -62.40
C GLY A 594 -31.39 -18.10 -62.49
N VAL A 595 -30.92 -17.28 -61.55
CA VAL A 595 -29.52 -16.77 -61.53
C VAL A 595 -28.72 -17.27 -60.33
N ASN A 596 -27.40 -17.33 -60.48
CA ASN A 596 -26.47 -17.80 -59.43
C ASN A 596 -26.20 -16.69 -58.41
N ASN A 597 -27.14 -16.45 -57.50
CA ASN A 597 -27.06 -15.42 -56.45
C ASN A 597 -27.14 -15.97 -55.01
N GLY A 598 -27.13 -17.31 -54.83
CA GLY A 598 -27.18 -17.93 -53.50
C GLY A 598 -25.91 -17.71 -52.67
N SER A 599 -25.99 -17.90 -51.35
CA SER A 599 -24.86 -17.67 -50.44
C SER A 599 -24.83 -18.58 -49.21
N ILE A 600 -23.64 -18.75 -48.62
CA ILE A 600 -23.45 -19.39 -47.30
C ILE A 600 -22.52 -18.48 -46.48
N ASN A 601 -23.05 -17.95 -45.38
CA ASN A 601 -22.42 -16.96 -44.51
C ASN A 601 -22.61 -17.33 -43.02
N GLY A 602 -22.05 -16.54 -42.10
CA GLY A 602 -22.34 -16.63 -40.66
C GLY A 602 -21.65 -17.75 -39.86
N LEU A 603 -20.85 -18.61 -40.51
CA LEU A 603 -20.15 -19.71 -39.84
C LEU A 603 -19.18 -19.23 -38.75
N GLN A 604 -19.26 -19.85 -37.57
CA GLN A 604 -18.21 -19.79 -36.55
C GLN A 604 -17.06 -20.75 -36.91
N LEU A 605 -15.84 -20.22 -37.02
CA LEU A 605 -14.63 -20.92 -37.44
C LEU A 605 -13.53 -20.71 -36.39
N GLN A 606 -12.77 -21.76 -36.07
CA GLN A 606 -11.64 -21.75 -35.15
C GLN A 606 -10.40 -22.34 -35.84
N GLY A 607 -9.21 -21.94 -35.38
CA GLY A 607 -7.91 -22.43 -35.84
C GLY A 607 -7.08 -21.38 -36.56
N ILE A 608 -5.76 -21.59 -36.59
CA ILE A 608 -4.78 -20.68 -37.21
C ILE A 608 -4.34 -21.17 -38.60
N ASN A 609 -3.74 -20.26 -39.39
CA ASN A 609 -3.14 -20.55 -40.71
C ASN A 609 -4.06 -21.33 -41.67
N LEU A 610 -5.37 -21.02 -41.60
CA LEU A 610 -6.42 -21.76 -42.29
C LEU A 610 -6.46 -21.49 -43.80
N LYS A 611 -6.53 -22.56 -44.58
CA LYS A 611 -6.90 -22.56 -45.99
C LYS A 611 -8.31 -23.10 -46.18
N PHE A 612 -9.15 -22.34 -46.87
CA PHE A 612 -10.55 -22.68 -47.13
C PHE A 612 -10.70 -23.32 -48.51
N ALA A 613 -11.54 -24.35 -48.62
CA ALA A 613 -11.92 -24.99 -49.87
C ALA A 613 -13.40 -25.34 -49.86
N TRP A 614 -14.20 -24.56 -50.58
CA TRP A 614 -15.61 -24.84 -50.83
C TRP A 614 -15.75 -25.74 -52.05
N ARG A 615 -16.44 -26.88 -51.90
CA ARG A 615 -16.72 -27.81 -53.00
C ARG A 615 -18.21 -28.04 -53.16
N ASN A 616 -18.65 -28.28 -54.40
CA ASN A 616 -20.04 -28.63 -54.71
C ASN A 616 -20.27 -30.16 -54.67
N SER A 617 -21.47 -30.64 -54.98
CA SER A 617 -21.81 -32.07 -54.96
C SER A 617 -20.97 -32.91 -55.94
N ALA A 618 -20.54 -32.33 -57.06
CA ALA A 618 -19.61 -32.93 -58.01
C ALA A 618 -18.13 -32.87 -57.56
N ASN A 619 -17.86 -32.50 -56.30
CA ASN A 619 -16.53 -32.34 -55.71
C ASN A 619 -15.63 -31.27 -56.39
N VAL A 620 -16.22 -30.37 -57.20
CA VAL A 620 -15.51 -29.29 -57.89
C VAL A 620 -15.29 -28.13 -56.91
N LEU A 621 -14.09 -27.54 -56.91
CA LEU A 621 -13.76 -26.37 -56.09
C LEU A 621 -14.46 -25.13 -56.65
N VAL A 622 -15.30 -24.48 -55.83
CA VAL A 622 -16.10 -23.30 -56.20
C VAL A 622 -15.69 -22.02 -55.46
N GLY A 623 -14.87 -22.11 -54.41
CA GLY A 623 -14.35 -20.93 -53.71
C GLY A 623 -13.33 -21.25 -52.62
N THR A 624 -12.59 -20.24 -52.17
CA THR A 624 -11.48 -20.37 -51.21
C THR A 624 -11.47 -19.28 -50.12
N GLY A 625 -12.62 -18.66 -49.85
CA GLY A 625 -12.80 -17.71 -48.74
C GLY A 625 -13.49 -18.33 -47.53
N PRO A 626 -13.51 -17.65 -46.37
CA PRO A 626 -14.22 -18.11 -45.17
C PRO A 626 -15.76 -18.11 -45.33
N THR A 627 -16.29 -17.32 -46.27
CA THR A 627 -17.69 -17.37 -46.73
C THR A 627 -17.74 -17.45 -48.26
N ILE A 628 -18.93 -17.69 -48.82
CA ILE A 628 -19.11 -17.87 -50.27
C ILE A 628 -20.47 -17.33 -50.75
N ASN A 629 -20.47 -16.67 -51.90
CA ASN A 629 -21.62 -15.98 -52.50
C ASN A 629 -21.68 -16.29 -54.01
N ASN A 630 -22.75 -15.85 -54.68
CA ASN A 630 -23.01 -16.07 -56.12
C ASN A 630 -23.05 -17.56 -56.52
N LEU A 631 -23.62 -18.38 -55.64
CA LEU A 631 -23.73 -19.82 -55.85
C LEU A 631 -24.99 -20.21 -56.62
N ALA A 632 -24.86 -21.34 -57.32
CA ALA A 632 -25.94 -21.99 -58.05
C ALA A 632 -26.76 -22.91 -57.12
N PRO A 633 -27.88 -23.48 -57.60
CA PRO A 633 -28.60 -24.54 -56.91
C PRO A 633 -27.76 -25.83 -56.82
N ASP A 634 -27.14 -26.09 -55.67
CA ASP A 634 -26.31 -27.27 -55.42
C ASP A 634 -26.14 -27.52 -53.90
N SER A 635 -25.54 -28.66 -53.54
CA SER A 635 -25.05 -28.98 -52.21
C SER A 635 -23.58 -28.63 -52.08
N TYR A 636 -23.22 -27.86 -51.06
CA TYR A 636 -21.86 -27.34 -50.86
C TYR A 636 -21.25 -27.79 -49.52
N THR A 637 -19.97 -28.16 -49.53
CA THR A 637 -19.19 -28.45 -48.32
C THR A 637 -18.01 -27.48 -48.21
N LEU A 638 -17.74 -27.01 -46.99
CA LEU A 638 -16.51 -26.30 -46.67
C LEU A 638 -15.54 -27.31 -46.05
N THR A 639 -14.32 -27.41 -46.59
CA THR A 639 -13.17 -27.94 -45.88
C THR A 639 -12.28 -26.77 -45.46
N ILE A 640 -11.93 -26.69 -44.17
CA ILE A 640 -10.83 -25.85 -43.68
C ILE A 640 -9.62 -26.73 -43.39
N THR A 641 -8.42 -26.24 -43.67
CA THR A 641 -7.15 -26.96 -43.52
C THR A 641 -6.15 -26.08 -42.79
N ASP A 642 -5.56 -26.54 -41.69
CA ASP A 642 -4.35 -25.91 -41.12
C ASP A 642 -3.19 -26.15 -42.10
N THR A 643 -2.59 -25.08 -42.63
CA THR A 643 -1.52 -25.17 -43.63
C THR A 643 -0.15 -25.53 -43.06
N VAL A 644 0.03 -25.50 -41.74
CA VAL A 644 1.24 -25.91 -41.02
C VAL A 644 1.11 -27.35 -40.51
N ASN A 645 0.01 -27.65 -39.80
CA ASN A 645 -0.18 -28.97 -39.19
C ASN A 645 -0.88 -29.99 -40.12
N GLY A 646 -1.45 -29.55 -41.25
CA GLY A 646 -1.95 -30.42 -42.33
C GLY A 646 -3.27 -31.14 -42.06
N CYS A 647 -3.93 -30.84 -40.95
CA CYS A 647 -5.21 -31.42 -40.56
C CYS A 647 -6.40 -30.58 -41.04
N THR A 648 -7.59 -31.20 -41.09
CA THR A 648 -8.78 -30.61 -41.71
C THR A 648 -10.04 -30.77 -40.88
N ALA A 649 -10.91 -29.77 -40.88
CA ALA A 649 -12.30 -29.89 -40.46
C ALA A 649 -13.25 -29.59 -41.62
N MET A 650 -14.45 -30.17 -41.57
CA MET A 650 -15.48 -30.02 -42.59
C MET A 650 -16.77 -29.46 -42.00
N GLY A 651 -17.44 -28.59 -42.76
CA GLY A 651 -18.79 -28.10 -42.49
C GLY A 651 -19.70 -28.33 -43.68
N GLY A 652 -20.98 -28.59 -43.39
CA GLY A 652 -22.00 -28.93 -44.38
C GLY A 652 -22.33 -30.43 -44.40
N PRO A 653 -23.01 -30.94 -45.44
CA PRO A 653 -23.44 -30.20 -46.63
C PRO A 653 -24.45 -29.08 -46.33
N PHE A 654 -24.23 -27.93 -46.96
CA PHE A 654 -25.15 -26.79 -46.99
C PHE A 654 -25.84 -26.78 -48.34
N VAL A 655 -27.17 -26.93 -48.37
CA VAL A 655 -27.93 -27.07 -49.62
C VAL A 655 -28.55 -25.73 -50.04
N ILE A 656 -28.07 -25.18 -51.16
CA ILE A 656 -28.70 -24.03 -51.82
C ILE A 656 -29.73 -24.56 -52.82
N LYS A 657 -30.98 -24.12 -52.67
CA LYS A 657 -32.07 -24.47 -53.59
C LYS A 657 -32.23 -23.41 -54.68
N GLY A 658 -32.69 -23.84 -55.84
CA GLY A 658 -33.03 -22.99 -56.98
C GLY A 658 -34.53 -22.72 -57.03
N VAL A 659 -34.91 -21.47 -57.33
CA VAL A 659 -36.30 -21.02 -57.31
C VAL A 659 -36.60 -20.19 -58.57
N ALA A 660 -37.71 -20.46 -59.27
CA ALA A 660 -37.97 -19.99 -60.63
C ALA A 660 -39.29 -19.22 -60.77
N ALA A 661 -39.24 -18.09 -61.50
CA ALA A 661 -40.28 -17.06 -61.54
C ALA A 661 -41.65 -17.54 -62.06
N PRO A 662 -42.76 -16.94 -61.57
CA PRO A 662 -44.12 -17.38 -61.89
C PRO A 662 -44.65 -16.85 -63.24
N VAL A 663 -45.56 -17.61 -63.86
CA VAL A 663 -46.19 -17.32 -65.16
C VAL A 663 -47.70 -17.54 -65.11
N LEU A 664 -48.50 -16.58 -65.59
CA LEU A 664 -49.97 -16.65 -65.68
C LEU A 664 -50.45 -17.15 -67.05
N ASP A 665 -51.30 -18.18 -67.04
CA ASP A 665 -52.24 -18.50 -68.11
C ASP A 665 -53.65 -18.04 -67.70
N ALA A 666 -54.26 -17.21 -68.56
CA ALA A 666 -55.60 -16.64 -68.35
C ALA A 666 -56.66 -17.18 -69.34
N SER A 667 -56.32 -18.18 -70.16
CA SER A 667 -57.19 -18.67 -71.24
C SER A 667 -58.44 -19.42 -70.76
N GLY A 668 -58.47 -19.87 -69.50
CA GLY A 668 -59.57 -20.61 -68.89
C GLY A 668 -60.55 -19.80 -68.02
N ALA A 669 -60.48 -18.46 -68.06
CA ALA A 669 -61.23 -17.60 -67.14
C ALA A 669 -62.77 -17.72 -67.29
N VAL A 670 -63.46 -18.05 -66.20
CA VAL A 670 -64.93 -18.12 -66.08
C VAL A 670 -65.40 -17.10 -65.06
N VAL A 671 -66.51 -16.43 -65.35
CA VAL A 671 -67.10 -15.39 -64.50
C VAL A 671 -68.52 -15.77 -64.11
N LYS A 672 -68.87 -15.56 -62.84
CA LYS A 672 -70.18 -15.92 -62.24
C LYS A 672 -70.70 -14.75 -61.40
N ASP A 673 -71.99 -14.49 -61.48
CA ASP A 673 -72.69 -13.53 -60.61
C ASP A 673 -72.91 -14.06 -59.18
N ALA A 674 -73.06 -13.12 -58.25
CA ALA A 674 -73.43 -13.36 -56.87
C ALA A 674 -74.95 -13.54 -56.71
N ILE A 675 -75.29 -14.21 -55.62
CA ILE A 675 -76.61 -14.41 -55.04
C ILE A 675 -76.56 -13.75 -53.67
N CYS A 676 -77.59 -13.00 -53.29
CA CYS A 676 -77.59 -12.13 -52.12
C CYS A 676 -76.61 -10.94 -52.24
N SER A 677 -76.60 -10.02 -51.26
CA SER A 677 -75.44 -9.18 -50.93
C SER A 677 -74.32 -10.03 -50.30
N GLN A 678 -74.53 -11.34 -50.14
CA GLN A 678 -73.45 -12.28 -49.90
C GLN A 678 -72.55 -12.27 -51.13
N PRO A 679 -71.27 -11.95 -50.98
CA PRO A 679 -70.36 -11.90 -52.09
C PRO A 679 -70.11 -13.36 -52.51
N THR A 680 -70.74 -13.80 -53.60
CA THR A 680 -70.79 -15.21 -54.05
C THR A 680 -70.66 -15.36 -55.56
N GLY A 681 -70.39 -14.23 -56.24
CA GLY A 681 -69.90 -14.21 -57.60
C GLY A 681 -68.40 -14.44 -57.60
N SER A 682 -67.85 -14.79 -58.74
CA SER A 682 -66.45 -15.23 -58.81
C SER A 682 -65.85 -15.08 -60.20
N ILE A 683 -64.53 -14.85 -60.22
CA ILE A 683 -63.68 -15.02 -61.41
C ILE A 683 -62.77 -16.22 -61.13
N THR A 684 -62.93 -17.31 -61.90
CA THR A 684 -62.25 -18.59 -61.66
C THR A 684 -61.58 -19.15 -62.91
N GLY A 685 -60.76 -20.19 -62.77
CA GLY A 685 -60.12 -20.87 -63.89
C GLY A 685 -58.84 -20.19 -64.40
N LEU A 686 -58.28 -19.28 -63.59
CA LEU A 686 -57.01 -18.61 -63.86
C LEU A 686 -55.86 -19.42 -63.26
N LYS A 687 -54.78 -19.62 -64.01
CA LYS A 687 -53.69 -20.53 -63.62
C LYS A 687 -52.34 -19.85 -63.66
N VAL A 688 -51.85 -19.44 -62.49
CA VAL A 688 -50.42 -19.11 -62.33
C VAL A 688 -49.65 -20.38 -62.02
N THR A 689 -48.50 -20.56 -62.69
CA THR A 689 -47.56 -21.65 -62.45
C THR A 689 -46.25 -21.03 -61.97
N GLY A 690 -45.81 -21.37 -60.76
CA GLY A 690 -44.63 -20.80 -60.10
C GLY A 690 -44.05 -21.76 -59.05
N THR A 691 -43.06 -21.30 -58.30
CA THR A 691 -42.32 -22.10 -57.32
C THR A 691 -42.71 -21.76 -55.88
N GLY A 692 -43.07 -22.77 -55.09
CA GLY A 692 -43.54 -22.57 -53.71
C GLY A 692 -44.98 -22.03 -53.66
N VAL A 693 -45.31 -21.30 -52.60
CA VAL A 693 -46.60 -20.61 -52.47
C VAL A 693 -46.63 -19.41 -53.43
N VAL A 694 -47.40 -19.55 -54.51
CA VAL A 694 -47.75 -18.41 -55.37
C VAL A 694 -48.65 -17.47 -54.55
N THR A 695 -48.18 -16.24 -54.32
CA THR A 695 -48.93 -15.18 -53.65
C THR A 695 -49.68 -14.37 -54.70
N TYR A 696 -51.00 -14.39 -54.63
CA TYR A 696 -51.88 -13.63 -55.51
C TYR A 696 -52.33 -12.33 -54.82
N THR A 697 -52.70 -11.33 -55.59
CA THR A 697 -53.16 -10.03 -55.09
C THR A 697 -54.13 -9.42 -56.09
N TRP A 698 -55.40 -9.72 -55.91
CA TRP A 698 -56.50 -9.11 -56.64
C TRP A 698 -56.78 -7.71 -56.12
N LYS A 699 -56.93 -6.75 -57.04
CA LYS A 699 -57.28 -5.37 -56.77
C LYS A 699 -58.52 -4.93 -57.52
N ASP A 700 -59.36 -4.15 -56.88
CA ASP A 700 -60.52 -3.52 -57.53
C ASP A 700 -60.15 -2.32 -58.41
N ALA A 701 -61.15 -1.74 -59.06
CA ALA A 701 -61.01 -0.53 -59.88
C ALA A 701 -60.46 0.70 -59.13
N SER A 702 -60.50 0.72 -57.80
CA SER A 702 -59.90 1.75 -56.93
C SER A 702 -58.49 1.41 -56.42
N GLN A 703 -57.90 0.31 -56.94
CA GLN A 703 -56.60 -0.26 -56.56
C GLN A 703 -56.50 -0.81 -55.13
N GLN A 704 -57.62 -0.96 -54.42
CA GLN A 704 -57.66 -1.64 -53.12
C GLN A 704 -57.58 -3.16 -53.30
N VAL A 705 -56.86 -3.84 -52.41
CA VAL A 705 -56.69 -5.29 -52.45
C VAL A 705 -57.93 -5.99 -51.90
N VAL A 706 -58.56 -6.85 -52.70
CA VAL A 706 -59.85 -7.49 -52.39
C VAL A 706 -59.77 -9.02 -52.26
N GLY A 707 -58.67 -9.64 -52.66
CA GLY A 707 -58.48 -11.09 -52.55
C GLY A 707 -57.04 -11.50 -52.85
N ASN A 708 -56.58 -12.64 -52.32
CA ASN A 708 -55.19 -13.09 -52.44
C ASN A 708 -55.07 -14.57 -52.86
N ALA A 709 -56.03 -15.05 -53.65
CA ALA A 709 -56.13 -16.42 -54.18
C ALA A 709 -56.08 -16.43 -55.74
N PRO A 710 -55.80 -17.56 -56.41
CA PRO A 710 -55.82 -17.65 -57.87
C PRO A 710 -57.21 -17.31 -58.44
N ASP A 711 -58.22 -18.03 -57.97
CA ASP A 711 -59.62 -17.74 -58.23
C ASP A 711 -60.07 -16.63 -57.27
N LEU A 712 -60.60 -15.53 -57.82
CA LEU A 712 -61.27 -14.51 -57.03
C LEU A 712 -62.70 -14.96 -56.74
N LEU A 713 -62.83 -15.85 -55.77
CA LEU A 713 -64.11 -16.35 -55.26
C LEU A 713 -64.79 -15.30 -54.37
N ASN A 714 -66.11 -15.45 -54.25
CA ASN A 714 -66.93 -14.77 -53.25
C ASN A 714 -66.73 -13.25 -53.23
N MET A 715 -66.96 -12.61 -54.38
CA MET A 715 -66.97 -11.14 -54.54
C MET A 715 -68.40 -10.58 -54.66
N PRO A 716 -68.61 -9.30 -54.25
CA PRO A 716 -69.81 -8.55 -54.55
C PRO A 716 -69.78 -8.06 -56.01
N ALA A 717 -70.77 -7.25 -56.39
CA ALA A 717 -70.75 -6.57 -57.69
C ALA A 717 -69.55 -5.60 -57.80
N GLY A 718 -68.73 -5.72 -58.84
CA GLY A 718 -67.49 -4.94 -58.98
C GLY A 718 -66.60 -5.32 -60.16
N VAL A 719 -65.45 -4.65 -60.29
CA VAL A 719 -64.44 -4.81 -61.35
C VAL A 719 -63.06 -5.02 -60.73
N TYR A 720 -62.29 -6.01 -61.21
CA TYR A 720 -61.11 -6.55 -60.53
C TYR A 720 -59.94 -6.90 -61.47
N THR A 721 -58.70 -6.83 -60.98
CA THR A 721 -57.42 -7.13 -61.68
C THR A 721 -56.51 -7.98 -60.79
N LEU A 722 -55.71 -8.90 -61.33
CA LEU A 722 -54.78 -9.73 -60.57
C LEU A 722 -53.34 -9.23 -60.69
N SER A 723 -52.59 -9.29 -59.59
CA SER A 723 -51.12 -9.29 -59.57
C SER A 723 -50.64 -10.54 -58.83
N PHE A 724 -49.51 -11.12 -59.23
CA PHE A 724 -49.00 -12.37 -58.65
C PHE A 724 -47.48 -12.38 -58.51
N THR A 725 -46.99 -13.02 -57.46
CA THR A 725 -45.59 -13.41 -57.26
C THR A 725 -45.55 -14.80 -56.59
N ASP A 726 -44.38 -15.30 -56.24
CA ASP A 726 -44.22 -16.56 -55.50
C ASP A 726 -43.00 -16.52 -54.56
N GLU A 727 -42.71 -17.63 -53.89
CA GLU A 727 -41.59 -17.77 -52.96
C GLU A 727 -40.22 -17.82 -53.68
N SER A 728 -40.15 -17.55 -54.98
CA SER A 728 -38.89 -17.31 -55.70
C SER A 728 -38.26 -15.94 -55.43
N PHE A 729 -38.89 -15.09 -54.62
CA PHE A 729 -38.43 -13.72 -54.32
C PHE A 729 -38.27 -12.83 -55.57
N CYS A 730 -38.98 -13.14 -56.67
CA CYS A 730 -39.01 -12.32 -57.87
C CYS A 730 -40.05 -11.18 -57.73
N PRO A 731 -39.90 -10.04 -58.45
CA PRO A 731 -40.89 -8.96 -58.43
C PRO A 731 -42.27 -9.42 -58.95
N ALA A 732 -43.35 -8.88 -58.38
CA ALA A 732 -44.71 -9.24 -58.75
C ALA A 732 -45.14 -8.74 -60.14
N LEU A 733 -45.99 -9.53 -60.82
CA LEU A 733 -46.39 -9.33 -62.22
C LEU A 733 -47.93 -9.18 -62.34
N PRO A 734 -48.45 -8.21 -63.12
CA PRO A 734 -49.89 -7.92 -63.23
C PRO A 734 -50.62 -8.60 -64.42
N SER A 735 -51.97 -8.59 -64.37
CA SER A 735 -52.90 -9.12 -65.39
C SER A 735 -53.87 -8.06 -65.96
N ALA A 736 -54.75 -8.49 -66.87
CA ALA A 736 -55.93 -7.75 -67.36
C ALA A 736 -57.15 -7.81 -66.37
N PRO A 737 -58.20 -6.97 -66.55
CA PRO A 737 -59.38 -6.86 -65.66
C PRO A 737 -60.62 -7.75 -65.99
N PHE A 738 -61.51 -7.94 -65.01
CA PHE A 738 -62.74 -8.79 -65.01
C PHE A 738 -63.90 -8.19 -64.13
N THR A 739 -65.16 -8.66 -64.17
CA THR A 739 -66.38 -7.96 -63.59
C THR A 739 -67.55 -8.87 -63.08
N ILE A 740 -68.35 -8.50 -62.05
CA ILE A 740 -69.42 -9.34 -61.35
C ILE A 740 -70.71 -8.53 -60.92
N ALA A 741 -71.90 -9.16 -60.66
CA ALA A 741 -73.18 -8.58 -60.09
C ALA A 741 -73.84 -9.34 -58.86
N ALA A 742 -74.99 -8.91 -58.23
CA ALA A 742 -75.56 -9.46 -56.94
C ALA A 742 -77.05 -9.10 -56.47
N PRO A 743 -77.91 -10.00 -55.86
CA PRO A 743 -79.18 -9.62 -55.14
C PRO A 743 -79.72 -10.44 -53.88
N GLY A 744 -79.98 -9.83 -52.68
CA GLY A 744 -80.78 -10.41 -51.52
C GLY A 744 -80.14 -10.50 -50.08
N VAL A 745 -80.86 -10.65 -48.93
CA VAL A 745 -80.25 -10.60 -47.55
C VAL A 745 -80.98 -11.40 -46.41
N ILE A 746 -80.22 -12.02 -45.46
CA ILE A 746 -80.57 -12.31 -44.02
C ILE A 746 -79.74 -11.34 -43.13
N ASN A 747 -80.25 -10.90 -41.97
CA ASN A 747 -79.48 -10.06 -41.04
C ASN A 747 -79.55 -10.51 -39.55
N ILE A 748 -78.41 -10.48 -38.85
CA ILE A 748 -78.27 -10.70 -37.39
C ILE A 748 -77.97 -9.36 -36.72
N ASP A 749 -78.68 -9.04 -35.63
CA ASP A 749 -78.37 -7.88 -34.79
C ASP A 749 -77.67 -8.34 -33.50
N GLN A 750 -76.47 -7.80 -33.27
CA GLN A 750 -75.61 -8.09 -32.13
C GLN A 750 -75.46 -6.90 -31.16
N ASN A 751 -76.21 -5.81 -31.36
CA ASN A 751 -76.05 -4.56 -30.59
C ASN A 751 -76.45 -4.69 -29.10
N ALA A 752 -77.16 -5.76 -28.72
CA ALA A 752 -77.61 -6.04 -27.35
C ALA A 752 -76.89 -7.23 -26.68
N VAL A 753 -75.80 -7.74 -27.28
CA VAL A 753 -75.10 -8.94 -26.79
C VAL A 753 -74.37 -8.70 -25.48
N VAL A 754 -74.55 -9.62 -24.53
CA VAL A 754 -73.79 -9.70 -23.29
C VAL A 754 -73.02 -11.02 -23.27
N ILE A 755 -71.70 -10.94 -23.13
CA ILE A 755 -70.84 -12.10 -22.89
C ILE A 755 -70.49 -12.13 -21.40
N LYS A 756 -70.78 -13.24 -20.72
CA LYS A 756 -70.32 -13.51 -19.37
C LYS A 756 -69.07 -14.37 -19.43
N GLU A 757 -67.98 -13.91 -18.80
CA GLU A 757 -66.74 -14.69 -18.65
C GLU A 757 -66.98 -15.97 -17.82
N ALA A 758 -66.19 -17.01 -18.06
CA ALA A 758 -66.18 -18.21 -17.21
C ALA A 758 -65.11 -18.10 -16.11
N SER A 759 -65.46 -18.48 -14.88
CA SER A 759 -64.63 -18.29 -13.69
C SER A 759 -63.32 -19.10 -13.71
N CYS A 760 -62.36 -18.77 -12.83
CA CYS A 760 -61.05 -19.43 -12.85
C CYS A 760 -61.08 -20.95 -12.57
N ALA A 761 -62.08 -21.43 -11.82
CA ALA A 761 -62.19 -22.83 -11.40
C ALA A 761 -63.50 -23.55 -11.81
N VAL A 762 -64.45 -22.88 -12.47
CA VAL A 762 -65.75 -23.47 -12.86
C VAL A 762 -66.26 -22.94 -14.21
N ASP A 763 -67.05 -23.75 -14.90
CA ASP A 763 -67.46 -23.56 -16.30
C ASP A 763 -68.80 -22.81 -16.43
N ASP A 764 -68.85 -21.57 -15.92
CA ASP A 764 -70.10 -20.83 -15.69
C ASP A 764 -70.35 -19.64 -16.65
N GLY A 765 -69.61 -19.54 -17.76
CA GLY A 765 -69.72 -18.45 -18.74
C GLY A 765 -70.91 -18.57 -19.71
N GLY A 766 -71.05 -17.60 -20.62
CA GLY A 766 -72.15 -17.61 -21.61
C GLY A 766 -72.21 -16.39 -22.54
N VAL A 767 -73.17 -16.41 -23.47
CA VAL A 767 -73.46 -15.36 -24.47
C VAL A 767 -74.97 -15.21 -24.58
N THR A 768 -75.52 -14.02 -24.33
CA THR A 768 -76.97 -13.76 -24.34
C THR A 768 -77.33 -12.45 -25.04
N GLY A 769 -78.61 -12.25 -25.37
CA GLY A 769 -79.15 -10.99 -25.90
C GLY A 769 -79.22 -10.89 -27.43
N LEU A 770 -79.15 -12.02 -28.15
CA LEU A 770 -79.07 -12.03 -29.63
C LEU A 770 -80.43 -11.86 -30.32
N GLN A 771 -80.43 -11.18 -31.47
CA GLN A 771 -81.61 -10.93 -32.32
C GLN A 771 -81.29 -11.26 -33.78
N ALA A 772 -82.27 -11.77 -34.54
CA ALA A 772 -82.10 -12.08 -35.96
C ALA A 772 -83.39 -11.87 -36.76
N THR A 773 -83.26 -11.55 -38.05
CA THR A 773 -84.38 -11.32 -38.97
C THR A 773 -84.25 -12.15 -40.24
N ASN A 774 -85.38 -12.64 -40.75
CA ASN A 774 -85.47 -13.61 -41.85
C ASN A 774 -84.71 -14.93 -41.60
N ALA A 775 -84.62 -15.38 -40.34
CA ALA A 775 -84.00 -16.66 -39.95
C ALA A 775 -85.01 -17.56 -39.23
N GLU A 776 -84.91 -18.87 -39.45
CA GLU A 776 -85.93 -19.88 -39.11
C GLU A 776 -85.38 -21.09 -38.34
N THR A 777 -84.05 -21.27 -38.29
CA THR A 777 -83.37 -22.32 -37.49
C THR A 777 -82.24 -21.73 -36.65
N VAL A 778 -81.87 -22.38 -35.54
CA VAL A 778 -80.84 -21.92 -34.57
C VAL A 778 -80.08 -23.10 -33.96
N ARG A 779 -78.74 -23.05 -33.92
CA ARG A 779 -77.87 -24.01 -33.20
C ARG A 779 -76.55 -23.36 -32.74
N TRP A 780 -76.06 -23.74 -31.56
CA TRP A 780 -74.70 -23.43 -31.09
C TRP A 780 -73.79 -24.66 -31.08
N VAL A 781 -72.53 -24.49 -31.49
CA VAL A 781 -71.47 -25.50 -31.33
C VAL A 781 -70.24 -24.95 -30.62
N ASP A 782 -69.48 -25.83 -29.97
CA ASP A 782 -68.12 -25.56 -29.50
C ASP A 782 -67.08 -25.64 -30.63
N GLN A 783 -65.81 -25.36 -30.30
CA GLN A 783 -64.66 -25.49 -31.21
C GLN A 783 -64.43 -26.91 -31.77
N ASN A 784 -65.01 -27.94 -31.17
CA ASN A 784 -64.94 -29.34 -31.64
C ASN A 784 -66.14 -29.72 -32.52
N GLY A 785 -67.09 -28.81 -32.73
CA GLY A 785 -68.33 -29.03 -33.49
C GLY A 785 -69.47 -29.70 -32.71
N LEU A 786 -69.30 -29.92 -31.41
CA LEU A 786 -70.30 -30.52 -30.53
C LEU A 786 -71.41 -29.49 -30.24
N THR A 787 -72.68 -29.90 -30.35
CA THR A 787 -73.81 -29.01 -30.02
C THR A 787 -73.85 -28.72 -28.53
N VAL A 788 -73.73 -27.45 -28.14
CA VAL A 788 -73.80 -26.98 -26.74
C VAL A 788 -75.07 -26.19 -26.42
N GLY A 789 -75.85 -25.79 -27.44
CA GLY A 789 -77.13 -25.09 -27.26
C GLY A 789 -77.96 -25.04 -28.55
N ASN A 790 -79.26 -24.76 -28.42
CA ASN A 790 -80.20 -24.64 -29.57
C ASN A 790 -81.14 -23.42 -29.47
N SER A 791 -80.91 -22.54 -28.48
CA SER A 791 -81.52 -21.22 -28.35
C SER A 791 -80.62 -20.14 -28.95
N LEU A 792 -81.12 -18.91 -29.14
CA LEU A 792 -80.25 -17.78 -29.52
C LEU A 792 -79.22 -17.48 -28.41
N ASP A 793 -79.63 -17.58 -27.15
CA ASP A 793 -78.76 -17.45 -25.97
C ASP A 793 -78.10 -18.80 -25.59
N LEU A 794 -76.89 -18.73 -25.02
CA LEU A 794 -76.05 -19.86 -24.57
C LEU A 794 -75.50 -19.56 -23.16
N THR A 795 -75.60 -20.50 -22.22
CA THR A 795 -75.17 -20.29 -20.81
C THR A 795 -74.59 -21.54 -20.16
N ASN A 796 -73.80 -21.36 -19.09
CA ASN A 796 -73.10 -22.40 -18.32
C ASN A 796 -72.13 -23.23 -19.18
N VAL A 797 -71.18 -22.53 -19.82
CA VAL A 797 -70.15 -23.13 -20.66
C VAL A 797 -68.74 -22.73 -20.20
N PRO A 798 -67.72 -23.59 -20.42
CA PRO A 798 -66.31 -23.24 -20.16
C PRO A 798 -65.84 -22.07 -21.03
N ALA A 799 -64.71 -21.47 -20.65
CA ALA A 799 -63.99 -20.55 -21.51
C ALA A 799 -63.57 -21.22 -22.82
N GLY A 800 -63.94 -20.63 -23.95
CA GLY A 800 -63.76 -21.24 -25.27
C GLY A 800 -64.42 -20.44 -26.39
N ALA A 801 -64.22 -20.90 -27.63
CA ALA A 801 -64.86 -20.37 -28.82
C ALA A 801 -66.14 -21.16 -29.16
N TYR A 802 -67.22 -20.43 -29.45
CA TYR A 802 -68.54 -20.95 -29.74
C TYR A 802 -69.10 -20.30 -31.02
N ILE A 803 -69.80 -21.10 -31.82
CA ILE A 803 -70.34 -20.68 -33.12
C ILE A 803 -71.86 -20.83 -33.11
N LEU A 804 -72.56 -19.72 -33.25
CA LEU A 804 -73.99 -19.68 -33.55
C LEU A 804 -74.20 -19.89 -35.05
N GLN A 805 -75.14 -20.76 -35.40
CA GLN A 805 -75.52 -21.11 -36.78
C GLN A 805 -77.03 -20.91 -36.95
N ILE A 806 -77.46 -20.10 -37.92
CA ILE A 806 -78.87 -19.85 -38.25
C ILE A 806 -79.11 -19.91 -39.77
N SER A 807 -80.31 -20.31 -40.21
CA SER A 807 -80.65 -20.40 -41.64
C SER A 807 -82.13 -20.13 -41.96
N ASN A 808 -82.46 -20.00 -43.25
CA ASN A 808 -83.83 -19.89 -43.74
C ASN A 808 -84.11 -20.73 -45.00
N THR A 809 -85.38 -20.80 -45.37
CA THR A 809 -85.94 -21.52 -46.52
C THR A 809 -85.51 -20.99 -47.89
N THR A 810 -84.95 -19.78 -47.99
CA THR A 810 -84.36 -19.25 -49.25
C THR A 810 -82.95 -19.79 -49.51
N GLY A 811 -82.43 -20.67 -48.65
CA GLY A 811 -81.06 -21.21 -48.74
C GLY A 811 -79.99 -20.28 -48.17
N CYS A 812 -80.38 -19.15 -47.58
CA CYS A 812 -79.47 -18.28 -46.87
C CYS A 812 -79.18 -18.84 -45.48
N SER A 813 -77.91 -18.76 -45.07
CA SER A 813 -77.48 -19.02 -43.71
C SER A 813 -76.53 -17.93 -43.23
N ALA A 814 -76.55 -17.67 -41.93
CA ALA A 814 -75.64 -16.76 -41.27
C ALA A 814 -75.04 -17.45 -40.04
N THR A 815 -73.79 -17.15 -39.74
CA THR A 815 -73.10 -17.64 -38.54
C THR A 815 -72.49 -16.48 -37.80
N ALA A 816 -72.44 -16.55 -36.48
CA ALA A 816 -71.79 -15.57 -35.63
C ALA A 816 -70.90 -16.27 -34.61
N ASN A 817 -69.65 -15.84 -34.51
CA ASN A 817 -68.64 -16.45 -33.66
C ASN A 817 -68.48 -15.62 -32.39
N PHE A 818 -68.50 -16.27 -31.24
CA PHE A 818 -68.35 -15.62 -29.94
C PHE A 818 -67.32 -16.39 -29.10
N THR A 819 -66.50 -15.65 -28.36
CA THR A 819 -65.55 -16.25 -27.42
C THR A 819 -66.00 -15.93 -26.02
N VAL A 820 -66.24 -16.95 -25.21
CA VAL A 820 -66.37 -16.82 -23.75
C VAL A 820 -64.94 -16.80 -23.21
N PRO A 821 -64.42 -15.65 -22.73
CA PRO A 821 -63.08 -15.60 -22.16
C PRO A 821 -63.07 -16.31 -20.80
N LYS A 822 -61.88 -16.77 -20.38
CA LYS A 822 -61.66 -17.14 -18.99
C LYS A 822 -61.38 -15.89 -18.18
N HIS A 823 -61.98 -15.80 -17.00
CA HIS A 823 -61.72 -14.71 -16.07
C HIS A 823 -60.22 -14.62 -15.77
N LYS A 824 -59.70 -13.40 -15.72
CA LYS A 824 -58.28 -13.14 -15.50
C LYS A 824 -58.04 -12.87 -14.02
N PRO A 825 -56.98 -13.42 -13.40
CA PRO A 825 -56.59 -13.04 -12.05
C PRO A 825 -56.51 -11.53 -11.92
N VAL A 826 -57.07 -10.98 -10.84
CA VAL A 826 -56.96 -9.55 -10.55
C VAL A 826 -55.47 -9.25 -10.32
N PRO A 827 -54.81 -8.38 -11.10
CA PRO A 827 -53.36 -8.21 -11.01
C PRO A 827 -52.92 -7.76 -9.61
N MET A 828 -52.32 -8.68 -8.85
CA MET A 828 -51.84 -8.42 -7.50
C MET A 828 -50.32 -8.34 -7.48
N TYR A 829 -49.81 -7.36 -6.74
CA TYR A 829 -48.38 -7.20 -6.52
C TYR A 829 -48.11 -6.84 -5.06
N VAL A 830 -46.88 -7.10 -4.63
CA VAL A 830 -46.41 -6.74 -3.30
C VAL A 830 -46.06 -5.24 -3.29
N GLY A 831 -46.88 -4.44 -2.61
CA GLY A 831 -46.64 -3.00 -2.42
C GLY A 831 -45.64 -2.72 -1.29
N GLN A 832 -45.60 -3.58 -0.28
CA GLN A 832 -44.58 -3.56 0.77
C GLN A 832 -44.34 -4.97 1.32
N ILE A 833 -43.09 -5.28 1.64
CA ILE A 833 -42.66 -6.37 2.52
C ILE A 833 -41.52 -5.86 3.39
N ASN A 834 -41.43 -6.38 4.61
CA ASN A 834 -40.25 -6.22 5.46
C ASN A 834 -39.44 -7.52 5.36
N THR A 835 -38.14 -7.43 5.15
CA THR A 835 -37.24 -8.59 5.07
C THR A 835 -36.19 -8.54 6.17
N GLN A 836 -35.94 -9.68 6.81
CA GLN A 836 -34.85 -9.89 7.75
C GLN A 836 -33.95 -10.98 7.19
N ASN A 837 -32.71 -10.63 6.85
CA ASN A 837 -31.73 -11.63 6.46
C ASN A 837 -31.37 -12.54 7.65
N PRO A 838 -31.15 -13.84 7.42
CA PRO A 838 -30.54 -14.71 8.43
C PRO A 838 -29.12 -14.24 8.77
N VAL A 839 -28.67 -14.54 9.99
CA VAL A 839 -27.34 -14.18 10.49
C VAL A 839 -26.62 -15.37 11.11
N CYS A 840 -25.29 -15.32 11.10
CA CYS A 840 -24.41 -16.34 11.70
C CYS A 840 -24.68 -17.78 11.19
N ASN A 841 -25.09 -17.92 9.92
CA ASN A 841 -25.50 -19.17 9.27
C ASN A 841 -26.70 -19.90 9.93
N LEU A 842 -27.53 -19.18 10.70
CA LEU A 842 -28.74 -19.72 11.33
C LEU A 842 -29.98 -19.55 10.45
N GLN A 843 -30.97 -20.43 10.63
CA GLN A 843 -32.28 -20.32 9.96
C GLN A 843 -33.20 -19.35 10.72
N ASN A 844 -32.78 -18.09 10.85
CA ASN A 844 -33.50 -17.02 11.58
C ASN A 844 -33.93 -15.84 10.69
N GLY A 845 -33.87 -15.99 9.36
CA GLY A 845 -34.40 -15.03 8.40
C GLY A 845 -35.94 -15.02 8.34
N SER A 846 -36.50 -13.93 7.83
CA SER A 846 -37.95 -13.79 7.64
C SER A 846 -38.35 -12.82 6.53
N VAL A 847 -39.57 -12.99 6.02
CA VAL A 847 -40.31 -12.04 5.18
C VAL A 847 -41.66 -11.80 5.82
N THR A 848 -41.90 -10.58 6.31
CA THR A 848 -43.05 -10.24 7.16
C THR A 848 -43.71 -8.93 6.74
N GLY A 849 -44.88 -8.63 7.29
CA GLY A 849 -45.53 -7.32 7.09
C GLY A 849 -46.04 -7.13 5.66
N LEU A 850 -46.32 -8.22 4.96
CA LEU A 850 -46.74 -8.25 3.56
C LEU A 850 -48.00 -7.38 3.32
N VAL A 851 -47.88 -6.39 2.44
CA VAL A 851 -48.98 -5.57 1.92
C VAL A 851 -49.14 -5.87 0.44
N VAL A 852 -50.31 -6.40 0.08
CA VAL A 852 -50.69 -6.70 -1.31
C VAL A 852 -51.54 -5.56 -1.84
N VAL A 853 -51.31 -5.18 -3.09
CA VAL A 853 -52.00 -4.09 -3.78
C VAL A 853 -52.55 -4.62 -5.11
N GLY A 854 -53.68 -4.05 -5.56
CA GLY A 854 -54.38 -4.42 -6.80
C GLY A 854 -55.61 -5.33 -6.59
N GLY A 855 -55.61 -6.17 -5.56
CA GLY A 855 -56.72 -7.08 -5.25
C GLY A 855 -56.69 -7.60 -3.81
N THR A 856 -57.66 -8.45 -3.45
CA THR A 856 -57.79 -9.04 -2.11
C THR A 856 -57.36 -10.52 -2.13
N PRO A 857 -56.26 -10.89 -1.44
CA PRO A 857 -55.84 -12.28 -1.28
C PRO A 857 -56.86 -13.15 -0.55
N ALA A 858 -57.13 -14.34 -1.08
CA ALA A 858 -57.85 -15.42 -0.40
C ALA A 858 -56.89 -16.42 0.27
N THR A 859 -55.79 -16.80 -0.40
CA THR A 859 -54.73 -17.65 0.19
C THR A 859 -53.32 -17.24 -0.25
N TYR A 860 -52.31 -17.69 0.48
CA TYR A 860 -50.89 -17.45 0.23
C TYR A 860 -50.14 -18.79 0.17
N LYS A 861 -49.08 -18.88 -0.64
CA LYS A 861 -48.14 -20.02 -0.67
C LYS A 861 -46.72 -19.53 -0.91
N TRP A 862 -45.80 -19.92 -0.04
CA TRP A 862 -44.37 -19.66 -0.17
C TRP A 862 -43.64 -20.94 -0.59
N PHE A 863 -42.94 -20.88 -1.72
CA PHE A 863 -42.09 -21.97 -2.22
C PHE A 863 -40.63 -21.55 -2.21
N ASP A 864 -39.71 -22.51 -2.08
CA ASP A 864 -38.27 -22.25 -2.28
C ASP A 864 -37.87 -22.23 -3.77
N GLN A 865 -36.57 -22.10 -4.02
CA GLN A 865 -35.99 -22.11 -5.36
C GLN A 865 -36.20 -23.46 -6.09
N SER A 866 -36.23 -24.58 -5.35
CA SER A 866 -36.47 -25.94 -5.88
C SER A 866 -37.92 -26.19 -6.30
N GLY A 867 -38.86 -25.38 -5.78
CA GLY A 867 -40.30 -25.57 -5.95
C GLY A 867 -40.95 -26.36 -4.81
N THR A 868 -40.26 -26.52 -3.67
CA THR A 868 -40.80 -27.15 -2.47
C THR A 868 -41.63 -26.13 -1.68
N LEU A 869 -42.85 -26.51 -1.27
CA LEU A 869 -43.74 -25.65 -0.46
C LEU A 869 -43.21 -25.54 0.97
N ILE A 870 -42.93 -24.31 1.42
CA ILE A 870 -42.38 -24.01 2.75
C ILE A 870 -43.50 -23.65 3.74
N THR A 871 -44.47 -22.82 3.33
CA THR A 871 -45.64 -22.49 4.15
C THR A 871 -46.82 -21.99 3.30
N GLN A 872 -48.02 -22.04 3.89
CA GLN A 872 -49.25 -21.42 3.38
C GLN A 872 -49.68 -20.18 4.19
N ASN A 873 -48.85 -19.78 5.16
CA ASN A 873 -49.06 -18.56 5.93
C ASN A 873 -48.75 -17.31 5.08
N LYS A 874 -49.33 -16.18 5.49
CA LYS A 874 -49.07 -14.86 4.88
C LYS A 874 -47.58 -14.49 4.97
N ASP A 875 -47.02 -14.57 6.18
CA ASP A 875 -45.62 -14.25 6.48
C ASP A 875 -44.77 -15.54 6.49
N LEU A 876 -43.49 -15.39 6.13
CA LEU A 876 -42.47 -16.45 6.08
C LEU A 876 -41.44 -16.22 7.19
N THR A 877 -41.17 -17.21 8.04
CA THR A 877 -40.24 -17.07 9.18
C THR A 877 -39.37 -18.31 9.37
N ASN A 878 -38.26 -18.15 10.08
CA ASN A 878 -37.28 -19.20 10.41
C ASN A 878 -36.69 -19.87 9.16
N VAL A 879 -36.28 -19.06 8.19
CA VAL A 879 -35.66 -19.50 6.94
C VAL A 879 -34.17 -19.15 6.87
N GLY A 880 -33.42 -19.89 6.05
CA GLY A 880 -31.98 -19.67 5.81
C GLY A 880 -31.70 -18.81 4.58
N ASP A 881 -30.45 -18.84 4.12
CA ASP A 881 -30.07 -18.28 2.82
C ASP A 881 -30.85 -18.97 1.70
N GLY A 882 -31.39 -18.18 0.77
CA GLY A 882 -32.16 -18.73 -0.35
C GLY A 882 -33.09 -17.73 -1.02
N THR A 883 -33.70 -18.20 -2.11
CA THR A 883 -34.69 -17.44 -2.87
C THR A 883 -36.07 -18.09 -2.75
N TYR A 884 -37.04 -17.29 -2.30
CA TYR A 884 -38.40 -17.72 -1.97
C TYR A 884 -39.42 -17.03 -2.87
N ARG A 885 -40.38 -17.79 -3.40
CA ARG A 885 -41.42 -17.35 -4.35
C ARG A 885 -42.78 -17.30 -3.66
N LEU A 886 -43.47 -16.17 -3.75
CA LEU A 886 -44.80 -15.98 -3.18
C LEU A 886 -45.88 -16.08 -4.26
N TYR A 887 -46.75 -17.08 -4.12
CA TYR A 887 -47.99 -17.22 -4.89
C TYR A 887 -49.18 -16.78 -4.02
N ILE A 888 -50.15 -16.13 -4.65
CA ILE A 888 -51.40 -15.71 -4.03
C ILE A 888 -52.57 -16.15 -4.91
N THR A 889 -53.64 -16.64 -4.28
CA THR A 889 -54.95 -16.84 -4.93
C THR A 889 -55.86 -15.67 -4.57
N ASP A 890 -56.58 -15.10 -5.55
CA ASP A 890 -57.65 -14.13 -5.29
C ASP A 890 -58.98 -14.80 -4.86
N ILE A 891 -59.99 -13.98 -4.56
CA ILE A 891 -61.32 -14.45 -4.14
C ILE A 891 -62.03 -15.28 -5.22
N GLU A 892 -61.76 -15.01 -6.51
CA GLU A 892 -62.33 -15.74 -7.66
C GLU A 892 -61.54 -17.03 -8.00
N GLN A 893 -60.64 -17.45 -7.10
CA GLN A 893 -59.85 -18.67 -7.16
C GLN A 893 -58.77 -18.69 -8.26
N CYS A 894 -58.29 -17.52 -8.70
CA CYS A 894 -57.19 -17.39 -9.65
C CYS A 894 -55.84 -17.28 -8.91
N GLU A 895 -54.92 -18.24 -9.11
CA GLU A 895 -53.58 -18.23 -8.51
C GLU A 895 -52.53 -17.55 -9.40
N GLN A 896 -51.67 -16.71 -8.82
CA GLN A 896 -50.62 -15.95 -9.50
C GLN A 896 -49.34 -15.81 -8.65
N LEU A 897 -48.17 -15.78 -9.29
CA LEU A 897 -46.88 -15.45 -8.67
C LEU A 897 -46.77 -13.92 -8.51
N VAL A 898 -46.74 -13.41 -7.27
CA VAL A 898 -46.75 -11.96 -7.00
C VAL A 898 -45.40 -11.38 -6.56
N SER A 899 -44.46 -12.23 -6.12
CA SER A 899 -43.13 -11.78 -5.69
C SER A 899 -42.10 -12.92 -5.67
N THR A 900 -40.83 -12.55 -5.70
CA THR A 900 -39.69 -13.42 -5.42
C THR A 900 -38.71 -12.65 -4.56
N VAL A 901 -38.32 -13.22 -3.41
CA VAL A 901 -37.51 -12.57 -2.38
C VAL A 901 -36.28 -13.44 -2.12
N SER A 902 -35.09 -12.85 -2.28
CA SER A 902 -33.83 -13.50 -1.91
C SER A 902 -33.37 -12.98 -0.55
N LEU A 903 -33.18 -13.88 0.41
CA LEU A 903 -32.53 -13.59 1.69
C LEU A 903 -31.10 -14.11 1.61
N LYS A 904 -30.10 -13.26 1.90
CA LYS A 904 -28.68 -13.66 1.93
C LYS A 904 -28.13 -13.51 3.34
N THR A 905 -27.46 -14.54 3.83
CA THR A 905 -26.67 -14.47 5.07
C THR A 905 -25.46 -13.57 4.85
N PRO A 906 -25.18 -12.60 5.74
CA PRO A 906 -23.90 -11.88 5.73
C PRO A 906 -22.73 -12.84 5.97
N ASP A 907 -21.61 -12.56 5.34
CA ASP A 907 -20.38 -13.34 5.54
C ASP A 907 -19.92 -13.20 7.01
N LEU A 908 -19.47 -14.29 7.62
CA LEU A 908 -18.99 -14.30 9.02
C LEU A 908 -17.78 -13.36 9.19
N PRO A 909 -17.55 -12.81 10.40
CA PRO A 909 -16.31 -12.10 10.68
C PRO A 909 -15.09 -12.99 10.39
N VAL A 910 -14.08 -12.39 9.73
CA VAL A 910 -12.85 -13.04 9.31
C VAL A 910 -11.70 -12.49 10.14
N ILE A 911 -10.98 -13.39 10.81
CA ILE A 911 -9.67 -13.12 11.41
C ILE A 911 -8.62 -13.47 10.35
N ASP A 912 -7.82 -12.50 9.92
CA ASP A 912 -6.61 -12.76 9.14
C ASP A 912 -5.37 -12.60 10.03
N ASP A 913 -4.76 -13.73 10.35
CA ASP A 913 -3.62 -13.90 11.24
C ASP A 913 -2.30 -14.16 10.49
N LYS A 914 -2.27 -14.02 9.15
CA LYS A 914 -1.04 -14.23 8.35
C LYS A 914 0.08 -13.24 8.68
N LEU A 915 -0.29 -12.08 9.23
CA LEU A 915 0.62 -11.06 9.74
C LEU A 915 0.64 -11.01 11.28
N ALA A 916 0.04 -12.00 11.94
CA ALA A 916 0.07 -12.09 13.40
C ALA A 916 1.50 -12.26 13.89
N TYR A 917 1.94 -11.31 14.72
CA TYR A 917 3.26 -11.29 15.31
C TYR A 917 3.12 -11.49 16.81
N VAL A 918 3.84 -12.48 17.32
CA VAL A 918 3.94 -12.77 18.75
C VAL A 918 5.31 -12.34 19.24
N ILE A 919 5.34 -11.66 20.37
CA ILE A 919 6.55 -11.40 21.16
C ILE A 919 6.46 -12.28 22.39
N ASP A 920 7.50 -13.09 22.61
CA ASP A 920 7.65 -13.95 23.78
C ASP A 920 7.89 -13.12 25.06
N ASP A 921 7.48 -13.64 26.22
CA ASP A 921 7.77 -13.01 27.49
C ASP A 921 9.23 -13.24 27.89
N VAL A 922 10.01 -12.16 27.88
CA VAL A 922 11.42 -12.14 28.25
C VAL A 922 11.54 -12.15 29.78
N CYS A 923 12.22 -13.18 30.31
CA CYS A 923 12.56 -13.29 31.73
C CYS A 923 11.38 -13.20 32.72
N ASN A 924 10.20 -13.72 32.33
CA ASN A 924 9.01 -13.76 33.19
C ASN A 924 8.57 -12.35 33.67
N THR A 925 8.55 -11.38 32.75
CA THR A 925 8.21 -9.98 33.04
C THR A 925 6.79 -9.59 32.62
N THR A 926 5.98 -10.55 32.15
CA THR A 926 4.70 -10.31 31.45
C THR A 926 4.85 -9.41 30.22
N SER A 927 6.02 -9.43 29.59
CA SER A 927 6.38 -8.60 28.43
C SER A 927 5.84 -9.13 27.09
N GLY A 928 5.22 -10.30 27.09
CA GLY A 928 4.67 -10.93 25.90
C GLY A 928 3.51 -10.14 25.29
N MET A 929 3.33 -10.30 23.98
CA MET A 929 2.41 -9.48 23.17
C MET A 929 1.95 -10.24 21.94
N ILE A 930 0.70 -10.05 21.53
CA ILE A 930 0.19 -10.55 20.25
C ILE A 930 -0.45 -9.38 19.48
N THR A 931 0.03 -9.15 18.26
CA THR A 931 -0.34 -8.02 17.42
C THR A 931 -0.35 -8.43 15.94
N GLY A 932 -0.61 -7.49 15.02
CA GLY A 932 -0.56 -7.72 13.56
C GLY A 932 -1.74 -8.51 12.97
N ILE A 933 -2.65 -9.02 13.81
CA ILE A 933 -3.92 -9.60 13.37
C ILE A 933 -4.81 -8.49 12.80
N SER A 934 -5.45 -8.77 11.67
CA SER A 934 -6.51 -7.92 11.10
C SER A 934 -7.85 -8.64 11.15
N VAL A 935 -8.93 -7.88 11.35
CA VAL A 935 -10.30 -8.43 11.50
C VAL A 935 -11.25 -7.66 10.59
N ALA A 936 -11.99 -8.40 9.76
CA ALA A 936 -13.07 -7.88 8.93
C ALA A 936 -14.40 -8.45 9.42
N GLY A 937 -15.47 -7.65 9.40
CA GLY A 937 -16.79 -8.05 9.90
C GLY A 937 -17.74 -6.87 10.00
N LYS A 938 -18.97 -7.09 10.49
CA LYS A 938 -19.91 -6.00 10.71
C LYS A 938 -19.46 -5.12 11.89
N GLN A 939 -19.41 -3.81 11.69
CA GLN A 939 -19.20 -2.87 12.80
C GLN A 939 -20.50 -2.64 13.60
N PRO A 940 -20.42 -2.48 14.95
CA PRO A 940 -19.20 -2.49 15.77
C PRO A 940 -18.66 -3.92 16.01
N ILE A 941 -17.33 -4.07 15.98
CA ILE A 941 -16.64 -5.32 16.33
C ILE A 941 -16.07 -5.21 17.75
N SER A 942 -16.19 -6.28 18.54
CA SER A 942 -15.51 -6.43 19.84
C SER A 942 -14.54 -7.61 19.84
N TYR A 943 -13.56 -7.55 20.74
CA TYR A 943 -12.45 -8.49 20.86
C TYR A 943 -12.39 -9.02 22.30
N ALA A 944 -12.01 -10.28 22.47
CA ALA A 944 -11.65 -10.86 23.75
C ALA A 944 -10.51 -11.86 23.56
N TRP A 945 -9.36 -11.58 24.16
CA TRP A 945 -8.25 -12.52 24.24
C TRP A 945 -8.44 -13.46 25.42
N LEU A 946 -8.45 -14.75 25.14
CA LEU A 946 -8.65 -15.82 26.11
C LEU A 946 -7.34 -16.58 26.34
N ASN A 947 -6.98 -16.87 27.59
CA ASN A 947 -5.93 -17.85 27.92
C ASN A 947 -6.48 -19.29 27.89
N GLU A 948 -5.64 -20.27 28.20
CA GLU A 948 -6.02 -21.70 28.30
C GLU A 948 -7.23 -21.96 29.23
N ASP A 949 -7.31 -21.27 30.37
CA ASP A 949 -8.46 -21.34 31.30
C ASP A 949 -9.75 -20.65 30.76
N SER A 950 -9.74 -20.16 29.52
CA SER A 950 -10.81 -19.37 28.90
C SER A 950 -11.17 -18.07 29.64
N THR A 951 -10.21 -17.50 30.38
CA THR A 951 -10.38 -16.19 31.04
C THR A 951 -9.93 -15.05 30.14
N VAL A 952 -10.65 -13.93 30.18
CA VAL A 952 -10.37 -12.76 29.32
C VAL A 952 -9.17 -11.98 29.88
N VAL A 953 -8.06 -11.99 29.15
CA VAL A 953 -6.82 -11.26 29.51
C VAL A 953 -6.70 -9.89 28.82
N SER A 954 -7.37 -9.68 27.68
CA SER A 954 -7.46 -8.38 27.00
C SER A 954 -8.75 -8.27 26.18
N THR A 955 -9.21 -7.04 25.94
CA THR A 955 -10.40 -6.72 25.11
C THR A 955 -10.07 -5.81 23.91
N SER A 956 -8.80 -5.53 23.66
CA SER A 956 -8.31 -4.88 22.45
C SER A 956 -7.86 -5.91 21.41
N LEU A 957 -7.86 -5.54 20.12
CA LEU A 957 -7.41 -6.43 19.03
C LEU A 957 -5.94 -6.86 19.21
N ARG A 958 -5.09 -5.94 19.68
CA ARG A 958 -3.74 -6.24 20.19
C ARG A 958 -3.84 -6.65 21.67
N ALA A 959 -3.08 -7.66 22.06
CA ALA A 959 -2.84 -8.01 23.45
C ALA A 959 -1.41 -7.62 23.85
N ASP A 960 -1.28 -7.01 25.01
CA ASP A 960 -0.04 -6.62 25.68
C ASP A 960 -0.10 -7.16 27.12
N GLY A 961 1.05 -7.33 27.78
CA GLY A 961 1.09 -7.72 29.19
C GLY A 961 0.95 -9.23 29.41
N LEU A 962 1.32 -10.06 28.44
CA LEU A 962 1.12 -11.51 28.48
C LEU A 962 2.32 -12.22 29.13
N PRO A 963 2.12 -13.06 30.17
CA PRO A 963 3.08 -14.10 30.52
C PRO A 963 3.15 -15.19 29.44
N GLY A 964 4.10 -16.13 29.56
CA GLY A 964 4.14 -17.31 28.69
C GLY A 964 2.91 -18.21 28.82
N GLY A 965 2.36 -18.67 27.69
CA GLY A 965 1.15 -19.50 27.60
C GLY A 965 0.49 -19.43 26.22
N ASP A 966 -0.53 -20.27 25.98
CA ASP A 966 -1.34 -20.22 24.74
C ASP A 966 -2.53 -19.24 24.88
N TYR A 967 -2.71 -18.39 23.86
CA TYR A 967 -3.80 -17.39 23.82
C TYR A 967 -4.63 -17.48 22.54
N THR A 968 -5.96 -17.32 22.66
CA THR A 968 -6.90 -17.34 21.53
C THR A 968 -7.67 -16.03 21.45
N LEU A 969 -7.71 -15.41 20.27
CA LEU A 969 -8.55 -14.24 20.01
C LEU A 969 -9.97 -14.70 19.67
N GLN A 970 -10.94 -14.27 20.47
CA GLN A 970 -12.35 -14.27 20.14
C GLN A 970 -12.76 -12.92 19.56
N VAL A 971 -13.52 -12.96 18.45
CA VAL A 971 -14.11 -11.81 17.79
C VAL A 971 -15.63 -11.95 17.81
N THR A 972 -16.34 -10.87 18.17
CA THR A 972 -17.79 -10.76 17.96
C THR A 972 -18.08 -9.56 17.08
N ASP A 973 -18.93 -9.73 16.05
CA ASP A 973 -19.29 -8.64 15.14
C ASP A 973 -20.64 -7.97 15.48
N GLY A 974 -20.99 -6.92 14.74
CA GLY A 974 -22.22 -6.15 14.90
C GLY A 974 -23.52 -6.88 14.51
N TYR A 975 -23.45 -8.14 14.07
CA TYR A 975 -24.59 -9.05 13.98
C TYR A 975 -24.66 -10.05 15.16
N GLY A 976 -23.68 -10.01 16.07
CA GLY A 976 -23.55 -10.94 17.19
C GLY A 976 -22.87 -12.27 16.81
N CYS A 977 -22.25 -12.36 15.65
CA CYS A 977 -21.59 -13.58 15.20
C CYS A 977 -20.20 -13.70 15.85
N ILE A 978 -19.95 -14.85 16.49
CA ILE A 978 -18.70 -15.12 17.23
C ILE A 978 -17.80 -16.05 16.42
N VAL A 979 -16.53 -15.71 16.28
CA VAL A 979 -15.47 -16.59 15.77
C VAL A 979 -14.24 -16.56 16.68
N ASN A 980 -13.51 -17.66 16.74
CA ASN A 980 -12.24 -17.77 17.46
C ASN A 980 -11.10 -17.97 16.46
N SER A 981 -9.91 -17.45 16.76
CA SER A 981 -8.66 -17.79 16.08
C SER A 981 -8.19 -19.20 16.43
N ARG A 982 -7.07 -19.63 15.83
CA ARG A 982 -6.20 -20.64 16.45
C ARG A 982 -5.51 -20.06 17.70
N PRO A 983 -4.94 -20.91 18.59
CA PRO A 983 -4.02 -20.44 19.61
C PRO A 983 -2.75 -19.79 19.04
N PHE A 984 -2.20 -18.87 19.82
CA PHE A 984 -0.91 -18.21 19.63
C PHE A 984 -0.06 -18.47 20.89
N PRO A 985 1.06 -19.21 20.76
CA PRO A 985 1.97 -19.45 21.87
C PRO A 985 2.84 -18.21 22.12
N VAL A 986 2.74 -17.64 23.32
CA VAL A 986 3.76 -16.76 23.89
C VAL A 986 4.72 -17.66 24.67
N LEU A 987 5.99 -17.74 24.29
CA LEU A 987 6.97 -18.50 25.05
C LEU A 987 7.46 -17.68 26.26
N MET A 988 7.99 -18.35 27.28
CA MET A 988 8.82 -17.72 28.30
C MET A 988 10.29 -17.92 27.91
N VAL A 989 11.03 -16.82 27.72
CA VAL A 989 12.38 -16.85 27.14
C VAL A 989 13.41 -16.19 28.07
N ASP A 990 14.37 -16.98 28.52
CA ASP A 990 15.55 -16.49 29.24
C ASP A 990 16.57 -15.89 28.27
N ILE A 991 17.06 -14.68 28.55
CA ILE A 991 18.12 -14.04 27.78
C ILE A 991 19.44 -13.95 28.55
N LEU A 992 20.56 -14.17 27.86
CA LEU A 992 21.90 -14.07 28.44
C LEU A 992 22.27 -12.59 28.67
N LEU A 993 22.04 -12.10 29.89
CA LEU A 993 22.40 -10.74 30.26
C LEU A 993 23.92 -10.56 30.34
N LEU A 994 24.46 -9.55 29.66
CA LEU A 994 25.86 -9.15 29.82
C LEU A 994 26.11 -8.58 31.22
N ALA A 995 27.27 -8.87 31.81
CA ALA A 995 27.67 -8.33 33.10
C ALA A 995 27.72 -6.78 33.09
N PRO A 996 27.50 -6.09 34.23
CA PRO A 996 27.53 -4.63 34.32
C PRO A 996 28.97 -4.09 34.35
N ALA A 997 29.23 -2.94 33.74
CA ALA A 997 30.56 -2.33 33.70
C ALA A 997 30.76 -1.31 34.83
N ALA A 998 31.55 -1.67 35.83
CA ALA A 998 32.01 -0.79 36.90
C ALA A 998 33.50 -0.39 36.71
N LYS A 999 33.98 0.58 37.50
CA LYS A 999 35.39 0.97 37.56
C LYS A 999 35.87 0.96 39.00
N ASP A 1000 37.17 0.70 39.18
CA ASP A 1000 37.85 0.83 40.46
C ASP A 1000 37.84 2.28 40.95
N VAL A 1001 37.80 2.47 42.27
CA VAL A 1001 37.74 3.79 42.93
C VAL A 1001 38.87 3.88 43.96
N THR A 1002 39.49 5.04 44.14
CA THR A 1002 40.47 5.27 45.21
C THR A 1002 39.94 6.30 46.21
N ILE A 1003 39.97 5.97 47.50
CA ILE A 1003 39.49 6.83 48.58
C ILE A 1003 40.51 6.95 49.73
N MET A 1004 40.41 8.04 50.49
CA MET A 1004 40.98 8.12 51.82
C MET A 1004 40.25 7.17 52.80
N LYS A 1005 41.00 6.63 53.75
CA LYS A 1005 40.53 5.70 54.77
C LYS A 1005 39.34 6.24 55.58
N GLY A 1006 38.27 5.44 55.65
CA GLY A 1006 37.06 5.75 56.41
C GLY A 1006 36.08 6.70 55.71
N MET A 1007 36.35 7.12 54.47
CA MET A 1007 35.36 7.89 53.69
C MET A 1007 34.19 7.03 53.21
N THR A 1008 33.09 7.70 52.88
CA THR A 1008 32.03 7.13 52.02
C THR A 1008 32.50 7.17 50.57
N THR A 1009 32.31 6.07 49.84
CA THR A 1009 32.52 6.02 48.39
C THR A 1009 31.20 5.93 47.64
N GLU A 1010 31.15 6.52 46.45
CA GLU A 1010 30.10 6.24 45.47
C GLU A 1010 30.63 5.21 44.47
N ILE A 1011 29.93 4.08 44.31
CA ILE A 1011 30.20 3.08 43.28
C ILE A 1011 29.10 3.22 42.23
N LYS A 1012 29.48 3.40 40.96
CA LYS A 1012 28.55 3.68 39.86
C LYS A 1012 28.72 2.73 38.68
N VAL A 1013 27.60 2.24 38.17
CA VAL A 1013 27.49 1.52 36.89
C VAL A 1013 27.73 2.51 35.73
N ASN A 1014 28.65 2.18 34.83
CA ASN A 1014 29.00 3.04 33.69
C ASN A 1014 28.04 2.85 32.51
N ASP A 1015 27.52 1.64 32.32
CA ASP A 1015 26.66 1.20 31.22
C ASP A 1015 25.22 0.94 31.68
N LYS A 1016 24.61 1.92 32.36
CA LYS A 1016 23.29 1.76 32.99
C LYS A 1016 22.20 1.29 32.00
N ARG A 1017 21.40 0.32 32.45
CA ARG A 1017 20.26 -0.32 31.78
C ARG A 1017 19.05 -0.29 32.73
N ILE A 1018 17.89 -0.74 32.27
CA ILE A 1018 16.67 -0.87 33.08
C ILE A 1018 16.69 -2.24 33.77
N GLY A 1019 16.61 -2.28 35.10
CA GLY A 1019 16.68 -3.51 35.90
C GLY A 1019 17.20 -3.23 37.30
N ILE A 1020 17.41 -4.27 38.10
CA ILE A 1020 17.97 -4.18 39.46
C ILE A 1020 19.46 -4.50 39.41
N TYR A 1021 20.29 -3.63 39.98
CA TYR A 1021 21.70 -3.91 40.23
C TYR A 1021 21.87 -4.39 41.66
N THR A 1022 22.65 -5.45 41.82
CA THR A 1022 23.03 -6.02 43.13
C THR A 1022 24.52 -5.84 43.31
N LEU A 1023 24.94 -4.99 44.25
CA LEU A 1023 26.32 -4.88 44.70
C LEU A 1023 26.49 -5.74 45.96
N PHE A 1024 27.53 -6.56 46.02
CA PHE A 1024 27.78 -7.45 47.16
C PHE A 1024 29.27 -7.58 47.47
N LYS A 1025 29.61 -8.00 48.69
CA LYS A 1025 31.00 -8.26 49.09
C LYS A 1025 31.26 -9.77 49.06
N PRO A 1026 32.04 -10.30 48.09
CA PRO A 1026 32.26 -11.73 47.93
C PRO A 1026 32.78 -12.40 49.21
N GLY A 1027 32.23 -13.57 49.55
CA GLY A 1027 32.54 -14.29 50.79
C GLY A 1027 31.85 -13.76 52.04
N THR A 1028 30.86 -12.87 51.90
CA THR A 1028 30.03 -12.36 53.02
C THR A 1028 28.55 -12.31 52.61
N GLU A 1029 27.65 -12.20 53.59
CA GLU A 1029 26.20 -12.01 53.35
C GLU A 1029 25.82 -10.54 53.03
N TRP A 1030 26.78 -9.62 52.96
CA TRP A 1030 26.49 -8.21 52.68
C TRP A 1030 26.19 -7.98 51.19
N SER A 1031 25.01 -7.43 50.91
CA SER A 1031 24.61 -6.88 49.62
C SER A 1031 23.73 -5.64 49.76
N GLU A 1032 23.66 -4.85 48.69
CA GLU A 1032 22.78 -3.71 48.49
C GLU A 1032 22.21 -3.77 47.06
N ASN A 1033 20.90 -3.56 46.91
CA ASN A 1033 20.19 -3.68 45.63
C ASN A 1033 19.50 -2.36 45.28
N ASN A 1034 19.68 -1.85 44.05
CA ASN A 1034 18.86 -0.73 43.53
C ASN A 1034 18.81 -0.67 41.99
N ASP A 1035 17.79 0.00 41.47
CA ASP A 1035 17.61 0.34 40.06
C ASP A 1035 18.44 1.55 39.61
N SER A 1036 18.93 2.33 40.56
CA SER A 1036 19.64 3.58 40.30
C SER A 1036 21.00 3.36 39.61
N GLY A 1037 21.66 2.23 39.87
CA GLY A 1037 23.03 1.93 39.43
C GLY A 1037 24.10 2.71 40.19
N LEU A 1038 23.75 3.23 41.38
CA LEU A 1038 24.61 4.03 42.26
C LEU A 1038 24.50 3.47 43.68
N PHE A 1039 25.64 3.14 44.30
CA PHE A 1039 25.73 2.60 45.65
C PHE A 1039 26.59 3.51 46.52
N ARG A 1040 26.19 3.74 47.77
CA ARG A 1040 26.82 4.71 48.69
C ARG A 1040 27.35 4.01 49.92
N ILE A 1041 28.60 3.53 49.85
CA ILE A 1041 29.16 2.65 50.88
C ILE A 1041 29.98 3.47 51.89
N PRO A 1042 29.51 3.65 53.14
CA PRO A 1042 30.21 4.46 54.14
C PRO A 1042 31.36 3.70 54.80
N GLY A 1043 32.39 4.43 55.23
CA GLY A 1043 33.33 3.96 56.25
C GLY A 1043 34.29 2.85 55.82
N ILE A 1044 34.61 2.70 54.54
CA ILE A 1044 35.54 1.65 54.08
C ILE A 1044 36.97 1.98 54.59
N THR A 1045 37.53 1.11 55.44
CA THR A 1045 38.82 1.30 56.11
C THR A 1045 39.99 0.55 55.48
N GLU A 1046 39.72 -0.42 54.59
CA GLU A 1046 40.69 -1.31 53.96
C GLU A 1046 40.30 -1.57 52.50
N THR A 1047 41.29 -1.77 51.63
CA THR A 1047 41.06 -2.04 50.19
C THR A 1047 40.16 -3.25 50.01
N THR A 1048 38.98 -3.03 49.42
CA THR A 1048 37.90 -4.03 49.34
C THR A 1048 37.44 -4.20 47.90
N THR A 1049 37.41 -5.45 47.44
CA THR A 1049 36.78 -5.83 46.16
C THR A 1049 35.31 -6.18 46.38
N PHE A 1050 34.45 -5.67 45.52
CA PHE A 1050 33.02 -5.98 45.46
C PHE A 1050 32.70 -6.74 44.19
N GLY A 1051 31.67 -7.61 44.25
CA GLY A 1051 31.02 -8.22 43.11
C GLY A 1051 29.75 -7.44 42.76
N MET A 1052 29.38 -7.42 41.50
CA MET A 1052 28.17 -6.77 41.01
C MET A 1052 27.49 -7.60 39.93
N THR A 1053 26.18 -7.80 40.07
CA THR A 1053 25.31 -8.40 39.04
C THR A 1053 24.19 -7.43 38.64
N TYR A 1054 23.58 -7.71 37.50
CA TYR A 1054 22.44 -6.99 36.93
C TYR A 1054 21.32 -7.99 36.65
N GLN A 1055 20.10 -7.68 37.11
CA GLN A 1055 18.91 -8.51 36.99
C GLN A 1055 17.83 -7.79 36.19
N PHE A 1056 17.19 -8.50 35.26
CA PHE A 1056 16.04 -8.04 34.48
C PHE A 1056 15.02 -9.18 34.45
N GLY A 1057 13.85 -8.96 35.06
CA GLY A 1057 12.94 -10.06 35.40
C GLY A 1057 13.63 -11.09 36.30
N ASP A 1058 13.42 -12.37 36.00
CA ASP A 1058 14.11 -13.48 36.67
C ASP A 1058 15.53 -13.75 36.12
N CYS A 1059 15.92 -13.15 34.99
CA CYS A 1059 17.26 -13.31 34.43
C CYS A 1059 18.32 -12.50 35.20
N VAL A 1060 19.47 -13.11 35.49
CA VAL A 1060 20.60 -12.47 36.19
C VAL A 1060 21.89 -12.59 35.39
N SER A 1061 22.66 -11.50 35.30
CA SER A 1061 23.94 -11.46 34.59
C SER A 1061 25.06 -12.22 35.32
N PRO A 1062 26.14 -12.59 34.61
CA PRO A 1062 27.42 -12.89 35.24
C PRO A 1062 27.91 -11.72 36.11
N THR A 1063 28.75 -12.03 37.09
CA THR A 1063 29.31 -11.07 38.04
C THR A 1063 30.50 -10.30 37.45
N THR A 1064 30.45 -8.97 37.51
CA THR A 1064 31.65 -8.11 37.38
C THR A 1064 32.26 -7.86 38.76
N THR A 1065 33.58 -7.72 38.85
CA THR A 1065 34.27 -7.25 40.06
C THR A 1065 34.81 -5.83 39.90
N LEU A 1066 34.85 -5.09 41.01
CA LEU A 1066 35.50 -3.78 41.12
C LEU A 1066 36.21 -3.66 42.47
N THR A 1067 37.28 -2.88 42.55
CA THR A 1067 38.05 -2.67 43.77
C THR A 1067 37.99 -1.22 44.23
N VAL A 1068 37.62 -1.02 45.50
CA VAL A 1068 37.79 0.25 46.21
C VAL A 1068 39.15 0.21 46.91
N HIS A 1069 40.12 0.92 46.34
CA HIS A 1069 41.43 1.11 46.93
C HIS A 1069 41.38 2.14 48.05
N VAL A 1070 41.89 1.77 49.22
CA VAL A 1070 41.97 2.66 50.39
C VAL A 1070 43.42 3.08 50.62
N ILE A 1071 43.64 4.38 50.80
CA ILE A 1071 44.92 4.95 51.21
C ILE A 1071 44.82 5.60 52.60
N ASP A 1072 45.84 5.38 53.45
CA ASP A 1072 45.95 6.00 54.77
C ASP A 1072 46.35 7.49 54.72
N ALA A 1073 47.06 7.92 53.66
CA ALA A 1073 47.52 9.29 53.48
C ALA A 1073 47.74 9.65 52.00
N ILE A 1074 47.40 10.89 51.65
CA ILE A 1074 47.87 11.54 50.41
C ILE A 1074 49.37 11.83 50.57
N LYS A 1075 50.19 11.47 49.57
CA LYS A 1075 51.65 11.54 49.67
C LYS A 1075 52.32 11.65 48.30
N VAL A 1076 53.19 12.64 48.12
CA VAL A 1076 54.16 12.66 47.01
C VAL A 1076 55.44 11.93 47.46
N VAL A 1077 55.90 10.98 46.65
CA VAL A 1077 57.15 10.24 46.85
C VAL A 1077 58.07 10.50 45.68
N ALA A 1078 59.22 11.12 45.94
CA ALA A 1078 60.27 11.37 44.95
C ALA A 1078 61.54 10.56 45.27
N PRO A 1079 62.27 10.04 44.26
CA PRO A 1079 63.65 9.61 44.44
C PRO A 1079 64.51 10.75 45.01
N THR A 1080 65.41 10.44 45.95
CA THR A 1080 66.35 11.43 46.51
C THR A 1080 67.60 11.62 45.64
N ALA A 1081 67.87 10.68 44.73
CA ALA A 1081 68.92 10.76 43.72
C ALA A 1081 68.47 10.02 42.45
N PHE A 1082 69.09 10.34 41.31
CA PHE A 1082 68.94 9.59 40.06
C PHE A 1082 70.21 9.71 39.19
N SER A 1083 70.34 8.82 38.20
CA SER A 1083 71.56 8.60 37.41
C SER A 1083 71.28 8.68 35.91
N PRO A 1084 71.14 9.89 35.33
CA PRO A 1084 70.94 10.09 33.88
C PRO A 1084 72.21 9.82 33.08
N ASN A 1085 72.64 8.56 33.04
CA ASN A 1085 73.87 8.09 32.38
C ASN A 1085 73.59 7.45 31.00
N GLY A 1086 72.42 6.83 30.81
CA GLY A 1086 71.98 6.10 29.62
C GLY A 1086 71.98 4.58 29.75
N ASP A 1087 72.07 4.00 30.96
CA ASP A 1087 72.16 2.56 31.20
C ASP A 1087 70.81 1.83 31.37
N GLY A 1088 69.70 2.57 31.46
CA GLY A 1088 68.34 2.04 31.67
C GLY A 1088 67.88 2.01 33.12
N HIS A 1089 68.74 2.35 34.09
CA HIS A 1089 68.45 2.32 35.52
C HIS A 1089 68.50 3.73 36.15
N ASN A 1090 67.34 4.22 36.59
CA ASN A 1090 67.16 5.54 37.19
C ASN A 1090 67.60 6.72 36.29
N ASP A 1091 67.55 6.57 34.97
CA ASP A 1091 67.81 7.67 34.01
C ASP A 1091 66.81 8.83 34.11
N ILE A 1092 65.60 8.58 34.63
CA ILE A 1092 64.49 9.54 34.64
C ILE A 1092 64.04 9.80 36.08
N PHE A 1093 64.16 11.06 36.52
CA PHE A 1093 63.59 11.54 37.77
C PHE A 1093 62.08 11.78 37.62
N LYS A 1094 61.28 10.93 38.28
CA LYS A 1094 59.82 10.97 38.25
C LYS A 1094 59.23 10.69 39.64
N PRO A 1095 58.74 11.73 40.36
CA PRO A 1095 57.96 11.52 41.57
C PRO A 1095 56.63 10.82 41.29
N LYS A 1096 56.07 10.16 42.31
CA LYS A 1096 54.74 9.52 42.29
C LYS A 1096 53.86 10.14 43.37
N GLY A 1097 52.71 10.68 42.98
CA GLY A 1097 51.69 11.15 43.94
C GLY A 1097 50.63 10.07 44.19
N TYR A 1098 50.54 9.62 45.43
CA TYR A 1098 49.48 8.76 45.93
C TYR A 1098 48.36 9.66 46.47
N GLY A 1099 47.12 9.47 46.00
CA GLY A 1099 45.98 10.31 46.41
C GLY A 1099 45.87 11.67 45.71
N LEU A 1100 46.58 11.89 44.59
CA LEU A 1100 46.38 13.08 43.75
C LEU A 1100 45.35 12.79 42.64
N ALA A 1101 44.29 13.61 42.57
CA ALA A 1101 43.27 13.57 41.53
C ALA A 1101 43.70 14.32 40.26
N SER A 1102 44.54 15.36 40.39
CA SER A 1102 45.12 16.06 39.24
C SER A 1102 46.53 16.59 39.51
N TYR A 1103 47.28 16.80 38.43
CA TYR A 1103 48.62 17.36 38.43
C TYR A 1103 48.58 18.67 37.63
N ASN A 1104 48.82 19.79 38.30
CA ASN A 1104 48.74 21.12 37.71
C ASN A 1104 50.09 21.56 37.14
N LEU A 1105 51.18 21.22 37.85
CA LEU A 1105 52.55 21.53 37.45
C LEU A 1105 53.56 20.64 38.21
N PHE A 1106 54.48 19.99 37.49
CA PHE A 1106 55.71 19.42 38.05
C PHE A 1106 56.90 20.22 37.48
N THR A 1107 57.79 20.68 38.35
CA THR A 1107 58.90 21.59 38.00
C THR A 1107 60.17 21.19 38.74
N VAL A 1108 61.32 21.29 38.07
CA VAL A 1108 62.66 21.14 38.66
C VAL A 1108 63.48 22.40 38.38
N MET A 1109 64.24 22.85 39.38
CA MET A 1109 65.01 24.08 39.40
C MET A 1109 66.47 23.82 39.81
N ASP A 1110 67.38 24.64 39.28
CA ASP A 1110 68.79 24.65 39.71
C ASP A 1110 68.99 25.29 41.09
N ARG A 1111 70.25 25.30 41.56
CA ARG A 1111 70.67 25.89 42.84
C ARG A 1111 70.41 27.42 42.97
N TRP A 1112 70.04 28.09 41.88
CA TRP A 1112 69.77 29.53 41.80
C TRP A 1112 68.27 29.84 41.59
N GLY A 1113 67.42 28.82 41.46
CA GLY A 1113 65.98 28.97 41.21
C GLY A 1113 65.58 29.03 39.73
N ASN A 1114 66.51 28.82 38.79
CA ASN A 1114 66.17 28.75 37.36
C ASN A 1114 65.46 27.42 37.07
N VAL A 1115 64.30 27.46 36.43
CA VAL A 1115 63.58 26.26 35.98
C VAL A 1115 64.38 25.54 34.89
N VAL A 1116 64.80 24.31 35.17
CA VAL A 1116 65.51 23.41 34.22
C VAL A 1116 64.58 22.39 33.57
N PHE A 1117 63.46 22.05 34.21
CA PHE A 1117 62.42 21.18 33.65
C PHE A 1117 61.04 21.59 34.17
N SER A 1118 60.01 21.50 33.34
CA SER A 1118 58.62 21.64 33.79
C SER A 1118 57.66 20.90 32.87
N THR A 1119 56.60 20.32 33.45
CA THR A 1119 55.55 19.56 32.75
C THR A 1119 54.22 19.66 33.48
N LYS A 1120 53.12 19.35 32.77
CA LYS A 1120 51.79 19.12 33.34
C LYS A 1120 51.34 17.66 33.28
N SER A 1121 52.12 16.78 32.66
CA SER A 1121 51.83 15.35 32.59
C SER A 1121 52.53 14.61 33.73
N ILE A 1122 51.77 13.82 34.51
CA ILE A 1122 52.31 12.88 35.50
C ILE A 1122 53.28 11.87 34.86
N GLU A 1123 53.06 11.50 33.59
CA GLU A 1123 53.85 10.46 32.95
C GLU A 1123 55.26 10.92 32.54
N ALA A 1124 55.45 12.24 32.37
CA ALA A 1124 56.73 12.83 32.00
C ALA A 1124 57.63 13.06 33.23
N GLY A 1125 58.79 12.42 33.24
CA GLY A 1125 59.87 12.72 34.20
C GLY A 1125 61.01 13.53 33.56
N TRP A 1126 61.95 13.96 34.38
CA TRP A 1126 63.14 14.70 33.96
C TRP A 1126 64.32 13.78 33.68
N ASP A 1127 64.98 13.96 32.54
CA ASP A 1127 66.10 13.16 32.03
C ASP A 1127 67.50 13.68 32.45
N GLY A 1128 67.56 14.64 33.37
CA GLY A 1128 68.82 15.28 33.76
C GLY A 1128 69.44 16.17 32.70
N THR A 1129 68.67 16.62 31.69
CA THR A 1129 69.12 17.60 30.70
C THR A 1129 68.46 18.97 30.86
N PHE A 1130 69.12 20.00 30.35
CA PHE A 1130 68.54 21.32 30.13
C PHE A 1130 69.00 21.83 28.76
N ARG A 1131 68.05 22.27 27.92
CA ARG A 1131 68.31 22.75 26.55
C ARG A 1131 69.17 21.78 25.71
N GLY A 1132 68.95 20.47 25.86
CA GLY A 1132 69.66 19.42 25.12
C GLY A 1132 71.09 19.13 25.58
N LYS A 1133 71.49 19.59 26.77
CA LYS A 1133 72.78 19.25 27.40
C LYS A 1133 72.56 18.65 28.79
N LYS A 1134 73.39 17.70 29.20
CA LYS A 1134 73.45 17.22 30.59
C LYS A 1134 73.72 18.40 31.53
N VAL A 1135 73.08 18.41 32.69
CA VAL A 1135 73.29 19.44 33.72
C VAL A 1135 74.55 19.14 34.55
N GLU A 1136 74.84 19.95 35.58
CA GLU A 1136 75.93 19.67 36.51
C GLU A 1136 75.52 18.58 37.50
N ALA A 1137 76.45 17.71 37.92
CA ALA A 1137 76.21 16.84 39.07
C ALA A 1137 76.02 17.69 40.34
N GLY A 1138 74.96 17.42 41.11
CA GLY A 1138 74.60 18.27 42.25
C GLY A 1138 73.12 18.19 42.62
N GLY A 1139 72.73 18.98 43.63
CA GLY A 1139 71.36 19.05 44.13
C GLY A 1139 70.49 20.01 43.33
N TYR A 1140 69.33 19.52 42.90
CA TYR A 1140 68.27 20.27 42.22
C TYR A 1140 67.01 20.29 43.08
N VAL A 1141 66.29 21.40 43.08
CA VAL A 1141 65.04 21.56 43.86
C VAL A 1141 63.85 21.23 42.96
N TRP A 1142 63.02 20.28 43.38
CA TRP A 1142 61.80 19.93 42.66
C TRP A 1142 60.56 20.40 43.42
N MET A 1143 59.49 20.65 42.68
CA MET A 1143 58.17 21.03 43.19
C MET A 1143 57.06 20.38 42.37
N ILE A 1144 56.04 19.86 43.04
CA ILE A 1144 54.79 19.40 42.44
C ILE A 1144 53.64 20.24 43.00
N GLN A 1145 52.76 20.68 42.11
CA GLN A 1145 51.47 21.29 42.41
C GLN A 1145 50.37 20.45 41.74
N GLY A 1146 49.32 20.15 42.49
CA GLY A 1146 48.18 19.34 42.03
C GLY A 1146 46.95 19.54 42.91
N ILE A 1147 45.97 18.67 42.76
CA ILE A 1147 44.78 18.61 43.62
C ILE A 1147 44.66 17.17 44.15
N ASP A 1148 44.40 17.01 45.45
CA ASP A 1148 44.15 15.69 46.06
C ASP A 1148 42.77 15.12 45.70
N ILE A 1149 42.53 13.86 46.08
CA ILE A 1149 41.20 13.21 45.95
C ILE A 1149 40.12 13.78 46.90
N LEU A 1150 40.41 14.85 47.64
CA LEU A 1150 39.47 15.59 48.49
C LEU A 1150 39.15 16.99 47.91
N GLY A 1151 39.83 17.41 46.84
CA GLY A 1151 39.67 18.72 46.21
C GLY A 1151 40.62 19.82 46.74
N HIS A 1152 41.54 19.51 47.66
CA HIS A 1152 42.50 20.50 48.18
C HIS A 1152 43.72 20.65 47.27
N PRO A 1153 44.29 21.87 47.14
CA PRO A 1153 45.54 22.07 46.43
C PRO A 1153 46.71 21.47 47.21
N VAL A 1154 47.40 20.48 46.62
CA VAL A 1154 48.64 19.92 47.17
C VAL A 1154 49.83 20.63 46.52
N GLN A 1155 50.74 21.14 47.34
CA GLN A 1155 52.04 21.66 46.90
C GLN A 1155 53.16 21.01 47.71
N GLU A 1156 53.89 20.11 47.06
CA GLU A 1156 55.02 19.40 47.65
C GLU A 1156 56.34 19.83 47.02
N LYS A 1157 57.43 19.75 47.80
CA LYS A 1157 58.77 20.15 47.34
C LYS A 1157 59.86 19.34 48.02
N GLY A 1158 60.97 19.15 47.31
CA GLY A 1158 62.14 18.47 47.86
C GLY A 1158 63.39 18.75 47.04
N ALA A 1159 64.46 18.02 47.36
CA ALA A 1159 65.68 18.00 46.57
C ALA A 1159 65.84 16.63 45.89
N VAL A 1160 66.53 16.61 44.75
CA VAL A 1160 67.06 15.41 44.10
C VAL A 1160 68.53 15.64 43.75
N LEU A 1161 69.37 14.64 43.99
CA LEU A 1161 70.78 14.64 43.60
C LEU A 1161 70.93 14.03 42.20
N VAL A 1162 71.47 14.81 41.25
CA VAL A 1162 71.96 14.30 39.96
C VAL A 1162 73.34 13.71 40.18
N VAL A 1163 73.52 12.44 39.80
CA VAL A 1163 74.79 11.71 39.79
C VAL A 1163 75.07 11.20 38.37
N TYR A 1164 76.33 11.05 37.99
CA TYR A 1164 76.76 10.52 36.68
C TYR A 1164 77.80 9.40 36.87
#